data_AF-A0AA36HQB1-F1
#
_entry.id   AF-A0AA36HQB1-F1
#
_cell.length_a   1.000
_cell.length_b   1.000
_cell.length_c   1.000
_cell.angle_alpha   90.00
_cell.angle_beta   90.00
_cell.angle_gamma   90.00
#
_symmetry.space_group_name_H-M   'P 1'
#
loop_
_entity.id
_entity.type
_entity.pdbx_description
1 polymer ?
#
loop_
_entity_poly.entity_id
_entity_poly.type
_entity_poly.pdbx_seq_one_letter_code
_entity_poly.pdbx_strand_id
1 'polypeptide(L)'
;MSDRATLEDAVENGIDLSSNAFILIHGWTCGALLLDFVASFAEPLSKRKMTPEEMCADLGAKAGPLAVMLRTCRILGYVEVDDTGAYSAVQGVELEELQLRLRPGIGTAKALRSVYTEAVPPFKVPSEAATHCLVVWAEHRPGWTNSKSKVLPVLLDGIVLAPLLTSITYFARWSEEGLDYGKDKAMDRFDFSKLDAASRTALGEIFEELGVGAMSPKGIVSLSTRGSLALQRCYSYYVPTSYSPLMGEFSNILFEEPGWGFEDLDEEGEIHVERTLNVVGSGAQHATLFKDLMRHIDVIFSGEDYAGQPRYVVDTGSGDGHLLMQIYQHIKEHTPRGRVLEEFPVIMVGVDFNEEARVATAVNLTKSNITHMVLFGDIGKPKQIMAALQKKGVDLSKTLHVRSFLDHDRPYVAPKEKLSGEAAIDFARTAMQDCVHLDKAGERLSPEESFGALVEHFRRWSDALQDSFGLCLLEVMMLDVPTTKRFINDCVSFHFDIVQCLSRQYMTSATAFAMGAAMAGLVPGNVKSVQIYPEEGNYCRMINQHLVRRKYSIRFAEVADLPSLERLESLAWAEQLQASPSVLKTRLETSPTTNLVCEMDGKVVAVLYMQRIQSEDDVDKQKFMEISQTHDPAGRILQLVAIATDPEVSNMGIGSELRSFALHLARLDPTVDFVIGVTRCRDFKGGKGTMQQYVDDHKAGRIVDPIVDFHTSYGAEVVRIVPDFRPEDKENEGVGVLIKYGIKDLSKDTELVQVKAKVEIPSLEVLAQVMEELGYTLDRGDLHKGFYDYGMDSLELVRVRNRLSSSFHLNLPATLLLDFPTVKDLAEQLDRDRGLGDASETMSATSSAESEDEVEISGWEGVTPSELLELQERFKSTYKQPAYQKQFAELARKCYPDMMRYILAIEEILVQVEGPLLLEFGLIDALDWQTVQIGRSHMTATQIKYWKDYPEVKQTMDEILHITKQDQYWR
;
A
#
# COMPACT_ATOMS: atom_id res chain seq x y z
N MET A 1 20.29 -5.22 -18.99
CA MET A 1 19.61 -4.05 -18.39
C MET A 1 20.31 -2.82 -18.94
N SER A 2 19.66 -2.07 -19.82
CA SER A 2 20.25 -0.85 -20.39
C SER A 2 20.43 0.18 -19.28
N ASP A 3 21.60 0.82 -19.21
CA ASP A 3 21.78 2.10 -18.50
C ASP A 3 20.69 3.06 -19.01
N ARG A 4 19.66 3.30 -18.20
CA ARG A 4 18.57 4.22 -18.56
C ARG A 4 19.03 5.66 -18.33
N ALA A 5 18.61 6.51 -19.27
CA ALA A 5 18.94 7.91 -19.46
C ALA A 5 19.02 8.74 -18.16
N THR A 6 20.17 9.39 -17.95
CA THR A 6 20.37 10.46 -16.96
C THR A 6 19.49 11.67 -17.28
N LEU A 7 19.34 12.62 -16.33
CA LEU A 7 18.66 13.91 -16.59
C LEU A 7 19.20 14.59 -17.85
N GLU A 8 20.51 14.51 -18.10
CA GLU A 8 21.18 15.05 -19.28
C GLU A 8 20.72 14.39 -20.58
N ASP A 9 20.59 13.06 -20.59
CA ASP A 9 20.12 12.29 -21.74
C ASP A 9 18.65 12.64 -22.07
N ALA A 10 17.83 12.89 -21.05
CA ALA A 10 16.41 13.19 -21.24
C ALA A 10 16.13 14.62 -21.72
N VAL A 11 17.11 15.54 -21.62
CA VAL A 11 17.01 16.91 -22.13
C VAL A 11 17.83 17.12 -23.41
N GLU A 12 18.43 16.06 -23.98
CA GLU A 12 19.24 16.14 -25.21
C GLU A 12 18.45 16.77 -26.38
N ASN A 13 17.13 16.62 -26.39
CA ASN A 13 16.21 17.16 -27.41
C ASN A 13 15.36 18.35 -26.92
N GLY A 14 15.69 18.98 -25.77
CA GLY A 14 14.94 20.12 -25.22
C GLY A 14 13.76 19.73 -24.31
N ILE A 15 12.70 20.55 -24.30
CA ILE A 15 11.55 20.44 -23.36
C ILE A 15 10.36 19.63 -23.90
N ASP A 16 10.58 18.72 -24.86
CA ASP A 16 9.51 17.93 -25.48
C ASP A 16 8.77 17.06 -24.45
N LEU A 17 7.55 17.47 -24.12
CA LEU A 17 6.72 16.83 -23.11
C LEU A 17 6.28 15.41 -23.51
N SER A 18 6.32 15.11 -24.82
CA SER A 18 6.02 13.77 -25.32
C SER A 18 7.12 12.75 -25.04
N SER A 19 8.36 13.22 -24.81
CA SER A 19 9.51 12.38 -24.48
C SER A 19 9.87 12.41 -23.00
N ASN A 20 9.67 13.54 -22.32
CA ASN A 20 9.90 13.67 -20.88
C ASN A 20 8.73 14.36 -20.18
N ALA A 21 7.89 13.57 -19.53
CA ALA A 21 6.68 14.07 -18.89
C ALA A 21 6.92 14.66 -17.50
N PHE A 22 8.10 14.52 -16.88
CA PHE A 22 8.30 14.90 -15.46
C PHE A 22 9.27 16.06 -15.25
N ILE A 23 10.10 16.40 -16.23
CA ILE A 23 11.17 17.39 -16.04
C ILE A 23 10.66 18.78 -15.61
N LEU A 24 9.50 19.21 -16.13
CA LEU A 24 8.93 20.51 -15.75
C LEU A 24 8.42 20.50 -14.30
N ILE A 25 7.82 19.40 -13.85
CA ILE A 25 7.33 19.30 -12.46
C ILE A 25 8.48 19.11 -11.46
N HIS A 26 9.60 18.49 -11.88
CA HIS A 26 10.86 18.53 -11.13
C HIS A 26 11.32 19.97 -10.91
N GLY A 27 11.31 20.77 -11.98
CA GLY A 27 11.69 22.18 -11.95
C GLY A 27 10.81 23.04 -11.03
N TRP A 28 9.49 22.84 -11.08
CA TRP A 28 8.54 23.50 -10.18
C TRP A 28 8.80 23.20 -8.71
N THR A 29 9.03 21.94 -8.35
CA THR A 29 9.17 21.56 -6.94
C THR A 29 10.54 21.90 -6.37
N CYS A 30 11.62 21.78 -7.16
CA CYS A 30 12.96 22.13 -6.69
C CYS A 30 13.28 23.62 -6.83
N GLY A 31 12.56 24.37 -7.66
CA GLY A 31 12.89 25.74 -8.02
C GLY A 31 12.94 26.69 -6.81
N ALA A 32 11.92 26.65 -5.94
CA ALA A 32 11.90 27.44 -4.70
C ALA A 32 13.12 27.13 -3.81
N LEU A 33 13.43 25.85 -3.64
CA LEU A 33 14.59 25.38 -2.87
C LEU A 33 15.91 25.86 -3.47
N LEU A 34 16.08 25.79 -4.80
CA LEU A 34 17.30 26.21 -5.48
C LEU A 34 17.53 27.73 -5.41
N LEU A 35 16.46 28.52 -5.45
CA LEU A 35 16.53 29.97 -5.30
C LEU A 35 17.07 30.37 -3.91
N ASP A 36 16.67 29.68 -2.85
CA ASP A 36 17.19 29.91 -1.49
C ASP A 36 18.55 29.25 -1.23
N PHE A 37 18.81 28.08 -1.85
CA PHE A 37 20.13 27.44 -1.84
C PHE A 37 21.22 28.37 -2.39
N VAL A 38 20.99 28.97 -3.56
CA VAL A 38 21.94 29.91 -4.17
C VAL A 38 22.08 31.19 -3.35
N ALA A 39 20.99 31.67 -2.77
CA ALA A 39 21.00 32.89 -1.98
C ALA A 39 21.86 32.77 -0.71
N SER A 40 21.83 31.62 -0.05
CA SER A 40 22.34 31.49 1.32
C SER A 40 23.40 30.40 1.52
N PHE A 41 23.47 29.35 0.68
CA PHE A 41 24.26 28.15 0.99
C PHE A 41 25.34 27.81 -0.04
N ALA A 42 25.11 28.07 -1.33
CA ALA A 42 26.02 27.66 -2.40
C ALA A 42 27.44 28.24 -2.24
N GLU A 43 27.57 29.53 -1.87
CA GLU A 43 28.87 30.17 -1.66
C GLU A 43 29.56 29.69 -0.36
N PRO A 44 28.92 29.67 0.82
CA PRO A 44 29.52 29.10 2.03
C PRO A 44 30.03 27.66 1.85
N LEU A 45 29.21 26.79 1.24
CA LEU A 45 29.55 25.39 0.98
C LEU A 45 30.65 25.20 -0.07
N SER A 46 30.88 26.20 -0.92
CA SER A 46 32.04 26.20 -1.83
C SER A 46 33.34 26.59 -1.13
N LYS A 47 33.25 27.28 0.02
CA LYS A 47 34.43 27.76 0.77
C LYS A 47 34.89 26.77 1.83
N ARG A 48 33.95 26.08 2.49
CA ARG A 48 34.24 25.10 3.54
C ARG A 48 33.16 24.04 3.65
N LYS A 49 33.52 22.90 4.21
CA LYS A 49 32.56 21.88 4.64
C LYS A 49 31.79 22.38 5.87
N MET A 50 30.50 22.05 5.94
CA MET A 50 29.62 22.42 7.06
C MET A 50 28.67 21.28 7.41
N THR A 51 28.46 21.00 8.69
CA THR A 51 27.36 20.12 9.12
C THR A 51 26.02 20.88 9.06
N PRO A 52 24.86 20.18 9.05
CA PRO A 52 23.56 20.84 9.16
C PRO A 52 23.45 21.77 10.38
N GLU A 53 24.04 21.41 11.51
CA GLU A 53 24.04 22.22 12.74
C GLU A 53 24.84 23.52 12.55
N GLU A 54 25.99 23.45 11.89
CA GLU A 54 26.77 24.64 11.55
C GLU A 54 26.02 25.54 10.56
N MET A 55 25.30 24.98 9.59
CA MET A 55 24.46 25.78 8.69
C MET A 55 23.31 26.47 9.42
N CYS A 56 22.66 25.78 10.36
CA CYS A 56 21.62 26.39 11.19
C CYS A 56 22.18 27.53 12.04
N ALA A 57 23.36 27.34 12.64
CA ALA A 57 24.01 28.33 13.49
C ALA A 57 24.55 29.54 12.71
N ASP A 58 25.24 29.31 11.59
CA ASP A 58 25.94 30.34 10.83
C ASP A 58 25.04 31.07 9.82
N LEU A 59 24.07 30.36 9.25
CA LEU A 59 23.23 30.85 8.15
C LEU A 59 21.76 31.05 8.55
N GLY A 60 21.39 30.73 9.80
CA GLY A 60 20.06 30.97 10.34
C GLY A 60 18.97 30.00 9.85
N ALA A 61 19.35 28.93 9.16
CA ALA A 61 18.42 27.94 8.63
C ALA A 61 17.76 27.09 9.73
N LYS A 62 16.56 26.57 9.45
CA LYS A 62 15.86 25.58 10.29
C LYS A 62 16.18 24.17 9.83
N ALA A 63 16.49 23.29 10.78
CA ALA A 63 17.06 21.97 10.51
C ALA A 63 16.16 21.08 9.63
N GLY A 64 14.84 21.12 9.84
CA GLY A 64 13.87 20.36 9.07
C GLY A 64 13.84 20.72 7.58
N PRO A 65 13.43 21.95 7.21
CA PRO A 65 13.41 22.40 5.82
C PRO A 65 14.79 22.37 5.16
N LEU A 66 15.87 22.64 5.92
CA LEU A 66 17.25 22.50 5.45
C LEU A 66 17.55 21.06 4.99
N ALA A 67 17.10 20.05 5.74
CA ALA A 67 17.31 18.65 5.36
C ALA A 67 16.60 18.28 4.05
N VAL A 68 15.40 18.83 3.80
CA VAL A 68 14.70 18.66 2.50
C VAL A 68 15.52 19.29 1.37
N MET A 69 15.99 20.52 1.55
CA MET A 69 16.81 21.23 0.56
C MET A 69 18.14 20.50 0.29
N LEU A 70 18.84 20.05 1.32
CA LEU A 70 20.11 19.31 1.17
C LEU A 70 19.90 17.98 0.45
N ARG A 71 18.82 17.23 0.75
CA ARG A 71 18.46 16.02 0.01
C ARG A 71 18.24 16.33 -1.48
N THR A 72 17.48 17.37 -1.79
CA THR A 72 17.21 17.82 -3.16
C THR A 72 18.51 18.17 -3.90
N CYS A 73 19.40 18.95 -3.27
CA CYS A 73 20.68 19.32 -3.85
C CYS A 73 21.62 18.11 -4.02
N ARG A 74 21.58 17.10 -3.14
CA ARG A 74 22.36 15.85 -3.30
C ARG A 74 21.90 15.05 -4.51
N ILE A 75 20.57 14.94 -4.72
CA ILE A 75 20.01 14.23 -5.88
C ILE A 75 20.42 14.92 -7.19
N LEU A 76 20.32 16.26 -7.24
CA LEU A 76 20.75 17.05 -8.39
C LEU A 76 22.28 17.13 -8.55
N GLY A 77 23.05 16.69 -7.55
CA GLY A 77 24.51 16.69 -7.59
C GLY A 77 25.17 18.05 -7.33
N TYR A 78 24.47 18.99 -6.70
CA TYR A 78 25.04 20.30 -6.31
C TYR A 78 25.80 20.24 -4.99
N VAL A 79 25.52 19.27 -4.14
CA VAL A 79 26.23 19.05 -2.87
C VAL A 79 26.55 17.57 -2.68
N GLU A 80 27.62 17.30 -1.95
CA GLU A 80 28.02 15.99 -1.47
C GLU A 80 28.13 16.00 0.06
N VAL A 81 28.08 14.83 0.66
CA VAL A 81 28.22 14.64 2.12
C VAL A 81 29.29 13.57 2.36
N ASP A 82 30.15 13.78 3.36
CA ASP A 82 31.15 12.81 3.76
C ASP A 82 30.71 11.98 4.97
N ASP A 83 31.56 11.03 5.39
CA ASP A 83 31.29 10.11 6.50
C ASP A 83 31.08 10.80 7.86
N THR A 84 31.44 12.09 7.99
CA THR A 84 31.21 12.88 9.20
C THR A 84 29.85 13.59 9.19
N GLY A 85 29.09 13.49 8.08
CA GLY A 85 27.84 14.22 7.88
C GLY A 85 28.03 15.67 7.43
N ALA A 86 29.27 16.07 7.10
CA ALA A 86 29.56 17.42 6.64
C ALA A 86 29.34 17.53 5.12
N TYR A 87 28.68 18.62 4.71
CA TYR A 87 28.33 18.90 3.33
C TYR A 87 29.33 19.85 2.68
N SER A 88 29.60 19.67 1.39
CA SER A 88 30.31 20.62 0.53
C SER A 88 29.63 20.76 -0.83
N ALA A 89 29.81 21.91 -1.47
CA ALA A 89 29.30 22.13 -2.82
C ALA A 89 30.17 21.40 -3.86
N VAL A 90 29.53 20.69 -4.78
CA VAL A 90 30.20 20.00 -5.89
C VAL A 90 30.58 21.04 -6.95
N GLN A 91 31.88 21.30 -7.07
CA GLN A 91 32.40 22.31 -8.00
C GLN A 91 32.28 21.83 -9.46
N GLY A 92 31.88 22.74 -10.35
CA GLY A 92 31.77 22.45 -11.78
C GLY A 92 30.79 23.37 -12.50
N VAL A 93 30.64 23.14 -13.80
CA VAL A 93 29.82 23.97 -14.70
C VAL A 93 28.36 24.08 -14.22
N GLU A 94 27.79 22.99 -13.71
CA GLU A 94 26.40 22.98 -13.23
C GLU A 94 26.18 23.95 -12.05
N LEU A 95 27.08 23.95 -11.06
CA LEU A 95 27.00 24.86 -9.91
C LEU A 95 27.30 26.31 -10.31
N GLU A 96 28.29 26.54 -11.16
CA GLU A 96 28.64 27.88 -11.68
C GLU A 96 27.47 28.52 -12.42
N GLU A 97 26.82 27.77 -13.32
CA GLU A 97 25.63 28.23 -14.03
C GLU A 97 24.48 28.46 -13.06
N LEU A 98 24.21 27.54 -12.13
CA LEU A 98 23.16 27.73 -11.11
C LEU A 98 23.34 29.04 -10.34
N GLN A 99 24.55 29.29 -9.83
CA GLN A 99 24.88 30.53 -9.10
C GLN A 99 24.74 31.77 -9.98
N LEU A 100 25.16 31.70 -11.26
CA LEU A 100 25.06 32.82 -12.19
C LEU A 100 23.61 33.18 -12.51
N ARG A 101 22.72 32.18 -12.68
CA ARG A 101 21.32 32.38 -13.11
C ARG A 101 20.36 32.70 -11.98
N LEU A 102 20.65 32.24 -10.77
CA LEU A 102 19.77 32.42 -9.60
C LEU A 102 20.36 33.35 -8.53
N ARG A 103 21.47 34.04 -8.82
CA ARG A 103 22.07 35.01 -7.90
C ARG A 103 21.01 36.00 -7.37
N PRO A 104 20.99 36.28 -6.05
CA PRO A 104 20.11 37.31 -5.50
C PRO A 104 20.28 38.66 -6.20
N GLY A 105 19.16 39.32 -6.51
CA GLY A 105 19.12 40.69 -7.05
C GLY A 105 19.15 40.82 -8.58
N ILE A 106 19.29 39.73 -9.34
CA ILE A 106 19.13 39.76 -10.80
C ILE A 106 17.65 39.61 -11.19
N GLY A 107 17.28 40.16 -12.36
CA GLY A 107 15.89 40.14 -12.86
C GLY A 107 15.32 38.72 -12.99
N THR A 108 16.12 37.76 -13.45
CA THR A 108 15.74 36.36 -13.59
C THR A 108 15.26 35.74 -12.27
N ALA A 109 16.08 35.79 -11.21
CA ALA A 109 15.74 35.19 -9.93
C ALA A 109 14.48 35.82 -9.31
N LYS A 110 14.31 37.14 -9.46
CA LYS A 110 13.12 37.86 -9.01
C LYS A 110 11.86 37.43 -9.79
N ALA A 111 11.97 37.31 -11.11
CA ALA A 111 10.85 36.90 -11.97
C ALA A 111 10.43 35.45 -11.73
N LEU A 112 11.37 34.53 -11.49
CA LEU A 112 11.06 33.15 -11.16
C LEU A 112 10.38 33.03 -9.78
N ARG A 113 10.85 33.78 -8.76
CA ARG A 113 10.21 33.80 -7.44
C ARG A 113 8.76 34.27 -7.49
N SER A 114 8.45 35.28 -8.30
CA SER A 114 7.08 35.82 -8.37
C SER A 114 6.06 34.85 -8.96
N VAL A 115 6.48 33.79 -9.67
CA VAL A 115 5.53 32.80 -10.22
C VAL A 115 4.84 32.02 -9.09
N TYR A 116 5.55 31.68 -8.01
CA TYR A 116 4.98 30.94 -6.89
C TYR A 116 3.90 31.72 -6.12
N THR A 117 3.91 33.06 -6.19
CA THR A 117 2.96 33.93 -5.49
C THR A 117 1.87 34.49 -6.40
N GLU A 118 2.19 34.81 -7.65
CA GLU A 118 1.26 35.48 -8.59
C GLU A 118 0.54 34.50 -9.53
N ALA A 119 1.00 33.24 -9.63
CA ALA A 119 0.45 32.23 -10.54
C ALA A 119 0.15 30.90 -9.84
N VAL A 120 -0.60 30.96 -8.73
CA VAL A 120 -1.03 29.80 -7.94
C VAL A 120 -2.11 29.00 -8.70
N PRO A 121 -1.86 27.74 -9.09
CA PRO A 121 -2.83 26.91 -9.82
C PRO A 121 -3.89 26.30 -8.89
N PRO A 122 -5.11 26.00 -9.39
CA PRO A 122 -5.53 26.15 -10.78
C PRO A 122 -6.11 27.55 -11.08
N PHE A 123 -5.68 28.17 -12.19
CA PHE A 123 -6.21 29.45 -12.68
C PHE A 123 -6.77 29.33 -14.11
N LYS A 124 -7.73 30.20 -14.49
CA LYS A 124 -8.30 30.18 -15.85
C LYS A 124 -7.33 30.76 -16.87
N VAL A 125 -7.43 30.35 -18.13
CA VAL A 125 -6.70 30.97 -19.24
C VAL A 125 -7.73 31.53 -20.24
N PRO A 126 -7.83 32.85 -20.45
CA PRO A 126 -6.96 33.91 -19.90
C PRO A 126 -7.26 34.29 -18.43
N SER A 127 -6.24 34.78 -17.72
CA SER A 127 -6.31 35.43 -16.40
C SER A 127 -5.02 36.24 -16.14
N GLU A 128 -4.99 37.06 -15.10
CA GLU A 128 -3.76 37.78 -14.69
C GLU A 128 -2.61 36.82 -14.36
N ALA A 129 -2.89 35.74 -13.63
CA ALA A 129 -1.93 34.67 -13.34
C ALA A 129 -1.36 34.02 -14.62
N ALA A 130 -2.22 33.70 -15.59
CA ALA A 130 -1.78 33.14 -16.86
C ALA A 130 -0.91 34.13 -17.65
N THR A 131 -1.30 35.41 -17.70
CA THR A 131 -0.50 36.47 -18.32
C THR A 131 0.84 36.63 -17.63
N HIS A 132 0.89 36.55 -16.29
CA HIS A 132 2.12 36.63 -15.52
C HIS A 132 3.12 35.53 -15.90
N CYS A 133 2.68 34.26 -15.96
CA CYS A 133 3.51 33.15 -16.47
C CYS A 133 4.07 33.45 -17.86
N LEU A 134 3.21 33.88 -18.80
CA LEU A 134 3.59 34.11 -20.19
C LEU A 134 4.57 35.29 -20.34
N VAL A 135 4.41 36.35 -19.56
CA VAL A 135 5.33 37.50 -19.53
C VAL A 135 6.67 37.09 -18.91
N VAL A 136 6.67 36.37 -17.79
CA VAL A 136 7.91 35.87 -17.16
C VAL A 136 8.68 35.00 -18.14
N TRP A 137 7.99 34.07 -18.83
CA TRP A 137 8.60 33.23 -19.84
C TRP A 137 9.14 34.06 -21.02
N ALA A 138 8.36 34.96 -21.61
CA ALA A 138 8.79 35.69 -22.80
C ALA A 138 9.93 36.69 -22.52
N GLU A 139 9.87 37.43 -21.42
CA GLU A 139 10.80 38.54 -21.15
C GLU A 139 12.07 38.12 -20.41
N HIS A 140 12.00 37.08 -19.57
CA HIS A 140 13.12 36.70 -18.71
C HIS A 140 13.81 35.39 -19.09
N ARG A 141 13.17 34.52 -19.89
CA ARG A 141 13.74 33.21 -20.30
C ARG A 141 15.12 33.27 -20.93
N PRO A 142 15.45 34.25 -21.82
CA PRO A 142 16.81 34.39 -22.34
C PRO A 142 17.89 34.49 -21.25
N GLY A 143 17.52 34.96 -20.06
CA GLY A 143 18.39 35.04 -18.90
C GLY A 143 18.84 33.67 -18.36
N TRP A 144 17.99 32.64 -18.44
CA TRP A 144 18.30 31.28 -17.96
C TRP A 144 18.52 30.23 -19.06
N THR A 145 18.08 30.46 -20.29
CA THR A 145 18.34 29.52 -21.41
C THR A 145 19.72 29.65 -22.02
N ASN A 146 20.36 30.81 -21.91
CA ASN A 146 21.76 31.00 -22.34
C ASN A 146 22.73 30.39 -21.32
N SER A 147 22.65 29.08 -21.08
CA SER A 147 23.46 28.34 -20.10
C SER A 147 24.34 27.29 -20.76
N LYS A 148 25.50 27.01 -20.15
CA LYS A 148 26.31 25.82 -20.49
C LYS A 148 25.72 24.52 -19.96
N SER A 149 24.85 24.59 -18.94
CA SER A 149 24.10 23.44 -18.45
C SER A 149 22.99 23.08 -19.43
N LYS A 150 22.83 21.79 -19.70
CA LYS A 150 21.71 21.28 -20.50
C LYS A 150 20.43 21.11 -19.68
N VAL A 151 20.57 20.83 -18.39
CA VAL A 151 19.46 20.46 -17.50
C VAL A 151 18.83 21.70 -16.85
N LEU A 152 19.67 22.64 -16.39
CA LEU A 152 19.22 23.82 -15.64
C LEU A 152 18.17 24.65 -16.39
N PRO A 153 18.32 24.97 -17.69
CA PRO A 153 17.29 25.73 -18.42
C PRO A 153 15.91 25.08 -18.35
N VAL A 154 15.83 23.75 -18.46
CA VAL A 154 14.57 23.00 -18.46
C VAL A 154 13.95 22.96 -17.07
N LEU A 155 14.76 22.81 -16.02
CA LEU A 155 14.27 22.92 -14.63
C LEU A 155 13.69 24.32 -14.37
N LEU A 156 14.34 25.38 -14.86
CA LEU A 156 13.86 26.74 -14.68
C LEU A 156 12.62 27.05 -15.54
N ASP A 157 12.50 26.48 -16.74
CA ASP A 157 11.25 26.48 -17.50
C ASP A 157 10.11 25.82 -16.70
N GLY A 158 10.41 24.77 -15.94
CA GLY A 158 9.45 24.07 -15.07
C GLY A 158 8.74 24.97 -14.05
N ILE A 159 9.45 25.94 -13.46
CA ILE A 159 8.87 26.92 -12.52
C ILE A 159 7.70 27.67 -13.16
N VAL A 160 7.80 27.99 -14.45
CA VAL A 160 6.80 28.79 -15.17
C VAL A 160 5.75 27.91 -15.84
N LEU A 161 6.18 26.82 -16.49
CA LEU A 161 5.34 26.02 -17.37
C LEU A 161 4.48 25.00 -16.61
N ALA A 162 4.95 24.46 -15.48
CA ALA A 162 4.16 23.48 -14.71
C ALA A 162 2.82 24.04 -14.17
N PRO A 163 2.74 25.22 -13.52
CA PRO A 163 1.46 25.76 -13.06
C PRO A 163 0.53 26.16 -14.22
N LEU A 164 1.10 26.63 -15.34
CA LEU A 164 0.35 26.95 -16.57
C LEU A 164 -0.27 25.69 -17.19
N LEU A 165 0.51 24.62 -17.37
CA LEU A 165 0.03 23.35 -17.91
C LEU A 165 -0.98 22.67 -16.98
N THR A 166 -0.74 22.70 -15.67
CA THR A 166 -1.71 22.23 -14.67
C THR A 166 -3.06 22.93 -14.86
N SER A 167 -3.05 24.25 -14.92
CA SER A 167 -4.25 25.07 -15.08
C SER A 167 -4.98 24.82 -16.40
N ILE A 168 -4.26 24.77 -17.53
CA ILE A 168 -4.84 24.48 -18.85
C ILE A 168 -5.52 23.11 -18.84
N THR A 169 -4.82 22.09 -18.35
CA THR A 169 -5.29 20.70 -18.39
C THR A 169 -6.40 20.44 -17.37
N TYR A 170 -6.41 21.16 -16.24
CA TYR A 170 -7.46 21.08 -15.23
C TYR A 170 -8.79 21.59 -15.78
N PHE A 171 -8.80 22.81 -16.34
CA PHE A 171 -10.02 23.38 -16.91
C PHE A 171 -10.46 22.73 -18.22
N ALA A 172 -9.56 22.03 -18.93
CA ALA A 172 -9.93 21.17 -20.06
C ALA A 172 -10.86 20.01 -19.66
N ARG A 173 -10.74 19.55 -18.41
CA ARG A 173 -11.51 18.42 -17.86
C ARG A 173 -12.71 18.86 -17.03
N TRP A 174 -12.88 20.16 -16.82
CA TRP A 174 -13.97 20.70 -16.01
C TRP A 174 -15.32 20.72 -16.77
N SER A 175 -16.42 20.52 -16.05
CA SER A 175 -17.80 20.62 -16.55
C SER A 175 -18.70 21.39 -15.57
N GLU A 176 -19.94 21.71 -15.96
CA GLU A 176 -20.94 22.31 -15.06
C GLU A 176 -21.31 21.38 -13.88
N GLU A 177 -21.07 20.08 -14.02
CA GLU A 177 -21.28 19.06 -12.98
C GLU A 177 -20.00 18.78 -12.15
N GLY A 178 -18.91 19.51 -12.39
CA GLY A 178 -17.60 19.30 -11.76
C GLY A 178 -16.58 18.67 -12.72
N LEU A 179 -15.46 18.16 -12.18
CA LEU A 179 -14.37 17.59 -12.98
C LEU A 179 -14.77 16.22 -13.54
N ASP A 180 -14.69 16.06 -14.86
CA ASP A 180 -15.13 14.87 -15.60
C ASP A 180 -13.91 14.03 -16.02
N TYR A 181 -13.65 12.96 -15.28
CA TYR A 181 -12.57 12.00 -15.55
C TYR A 181 -12.74 11.24 -16.88
N GLY A 182 -13.94 11.20 -17.46
CA GLY A 182 -14.22 10.58 -18.75
C GLY A 182 -13.81 11.42 -19.96
N LYS A 183 -13.47 12.70 -19.77
CA LYS A 183 -13.10 13.65 -20.84
C LYS A 183 -11.66 13.57 -21.34
N ASP A 184 -10.87 12.58 -20.92
CA ASP A 184 -9.52 12.38 -21.47
C ASP A 184 -9.52 12.25 -23.01
N LYS A 185 -10.64 11.82 -23.62
CA LYS A 185 -10.79 11.68 -25.08
C LYS A 185 -11.09 12.99 -25.83
N ALA A 186 -11.12 14.16 -25.17
CA ALA A 186 -11.62 15.41 -25.76
C ALA A 186 -10.65 16.62 -25.69
N MET A 187 -9.35 16.42 -25.44
CA MET A 187 -8.36 17.51 -25.38
C MET A 187 -7.91 18.05 -26.75
N ASP A 188 -8.55 17.69 -27.85
CA ASP A 188 -8.01 17.88 -29.21
C ASP A 188 -7.86 19.35 -29.67
N ARG A 189 -8.52 20.29 -28.98
CA ARG A 189 -8.54 21.71 -29.36
C ARG A 189 -8.71 22.64 -28.16
N PHE A 190 -7.85 23.66 -28.10
CA PHE A 190 -7.99 24.78 -27.17
C PHE A 190 -8.31 26.09 -27.88
N ASP A 191 -9.11 26.95 -27.24
CA ASP A 191 -9.42 28.29 -27.71
C ASP A 191 -8.86 29.33 -26.73
N PHE A 192 -7.78 29.97 -27.15
CA PHE A 192 -7.12 31.08 -26.47
C PHE A 192 -7.25 32.40 -27.24
N SER A 193 -8.28 32.53 -28.07
CA SER A 193 -8.55 33.76 -28.85
C SER A 193 -8.68 35.02 -27.98
N LYS A 194 -9.08 34.86 -26.71
CA LYS A 194 -9.24 35.93 -25.73
C LYS A 194 -7.93 36.44 -25.09
N LEU A 195 -6.80 35.74 -25.26
CA LEU A 195 -5.50 36.27 -24.84
C LEU A 195 -5.10 37.49 -25.70
N ASP A 196 -4.31 38.40 -25.14
CA ASP A 196 -3.71 39.48 -25.93
C ASP A 196 -2.69 38.94 -26.94
N ALA A 197 -2.24 39.79 -27.88
CA ALA A 197 -1.37 39.35 -28.97
C ALA A 197 -0.01 38.83 -28.49
N ALA A 198 0.59 39.43 -27.45
CA ALA A 198 1.89 39.00 -26.94
C ALA A 198 1.77 37.66 -26.23
N SER A 199 0.76 37.52 -25.35
CA SER A 199 0.47 36.25 -24.66
C SER A 199 0.17 35.10 -25.62
N ARG A 200 -0.57 35.35 -26.72
CA ARG A 200 -0.81 34.32 -27.75
C ARG A 200 0.47 33.89 -28.46
N THR A 201 1.37 34.83 -28.77
CA THR A 201 2.66 34.49 -29.39
C THR A 201 3.49 33.62 -28.45
N ALA A 202 3.66 34.04 -27.20
CA ALA A 202 4.42 33.28 -26.20
C ALA A 202 3.86 31.88 -25.98
N LEU A 203 2.54 31.75 -25.78
CA LEU A 203 1.89 30.44 -25.60
C LEU A 203 2.02 29.55 -26.85
N GLY A 204 2.08 30.16 -28.05
CA GLY A 204 2.26 29.45 -29.31
C GLY A 204 3.65 28.83 -29.42
N GLU A 205 4.67 29.63 -29.12
CA GLU A 205 6.07 29.19 -29.05
C GLU A 205 6.23 28.07 -28.00
N ILE A 206 5.63 28.22 -26.83
CA ILE A 206 5.63 27.18 -25.78
C ILE A 206 5.03 25.86 -26.31
N PHE A 207 3.87 25.91 -26.97
CA PHE A 207 3.20 24.69 -27.45
C PHE A 207 4.00 23.98 -28.55
N GLU A 208 4.68 24.75 -29.41
CA GLU A 208 5.57 24.23 -30.43
C GLU A 208 6.83 23.60 -29.81
N GLU A 209 7.49 24.28 -28.85
CA GLU A 209 8.67 23.77 -28.16
C GLU A 209 8.39 22.53 -27.29
N LEU A 210 7.23 22.48 -26.64
CA LEU A 210 6.78 21.30 -25.88
C LEU A 210 6.40 20.11 -26.78
N GLY A 211 6.34 20.31 -28.10
CA GLY A 211 5.95 19.27 -29.06
C GLY A 211 4.46 18.88 -28.99
N VAL A 212 3.61 19.71 -28.37
CA VAL A 212 2.20 19.35 -28.12
C VAL A 212 1.27 19.75 -29.27
N GLY A 213 1.57 20.82 -29.98
CA GLY A 213 0.72 21.28 -31.09
C GLY A 213 1.15 22.64 -31.63
N ALA A 214 0.37 23.15 -32.57
CA ALA A 214 0.59 24.46 -33.17
C ALA A 214 -0.61 25.38 -32.94
N MET A 215 -0.33 26.67 -32.72
CA MET A 215 -1.36 27.69 -32.55
C MET A 215 -1.56 28.52 -33.80
N SER A 216 -2.81 28.65 -34.23
CA SER A 216 -3.19 29.55 -35.31
C SER A 216 -3.11 31.03 -34.87
N PRO A 217 -2.98 31.98 -35.81
CA PRO A 217 -2.99 33.42 -35.50
C PRO A 217 -4.27 33.92 -34.79
N LYS A 218 -5.36 33.13 -34.84
CA LYS A 218 -6.63 33.43 -34.16
C LYS A 218 -6.69 32.91 -32.72
N GLY A 219 -5.61 32.32 -32.20
CA GLY A 219 -5.55 31.76 -30.85
C GLY A 219 -6.17 30.37 -30.70
N ILE A 220 -6.43 29.67 -31.81
CA ILE A 220 -6.89 28.28 -31.77
C ILE A 220 -5.69 27.35 -31.85
N VAL A 221 -5.57 26.44 -30.89
CA VAL A 221 -4.55 25.39 -30.87
C VAL A 221 -5.10 24.11 -31.47
N SER A 222 -4.32 23.51 -32.38
CA SER A 222 -4.53 22.15 -32.86
C SER A 222 -3.46 21.24 -32.25
N LEU A 223 -3.87 20.29 -31.42
CA LEU A 223 -2.93 19.33 -30.83
C LEU A 223 -2.53 18.24 -31.83
N SER A 224 -1.30 17.76 -31.73
CA SER A 224 -0.92 16.49 -32.33
C SER A 224 -1.44 15.32 -31.47
N THR A 225 -1.56 14.12 -32.02
CA THR A 225 -1.93 12.93 -31.23
C THR A 225 -0.95 12.68 -30.07
N ARG A 226 0.35 12.86 -30.32
CA ARG A 226 1.38 12.74 -29.28
C ARG A 226 1.25 13.83 -28.22
N GLY A 227 0.92 15.05 -28.63
CA GLY A 227 0.72 16.18 -27.74
C GLY A 227 -0.50 16.05 -26.84
N SER A 228 -1.62 15.57 -27.39
CA SER A 228 -2.82 15.23 -26.61
C SER A 228 -2.50 14.21 -25.52
N LEU A 229 -1.78 13.13 -25.87
CA LEU A 229 -1.33 12.13 -24.89
C LEU A 229 -0.33 12.70 -23.85
N ALA A 230 0.57 13.59 -24.26
CA ALA A 230 1.52 14.24 -23.36
C ALA A 230 0.80 15.13 -22.33
N LEU A 231 -0.17 15.94 -22.77
CA LEU A 231 -0.98 16.77 -21.88
C LEU A 231 -1.94 15.94 -21.01
N GLN A 232 -2.32 14.74 -21.44
CA GLN A 232 -3.05 13.80 -20.59
C GLN A 232 -2.23 13.40 -19.35
N ARG A 233 -0.92 13.21 -19.52
CA ARG A 233 -0.02 12.82 -18.42
C ARG A 233 0.24 13.94 -17.40
N CYS A 234 -0.07 15.20 -17.72
CA CYS A 234 0.04 16.32 -16.76
C CYS A 234 -0.86 16.17 -15.53
N TYR A 235 -1.74 15.16 -15.48
CA TYR A 235 -2.40 14.77 -14.24
C TYR A 235 -1.42 14.51 -13.08
N SER A 236 -0.21 14.03 -13.38
CA SER A 236 0.85 13.87 -12.39
C SER A 236 1.34 15.19 -11.78
N TYR A 237 0.98 16.34 -12.37
CA TYR A 237 1.40 17.66 -11.89
C TYR A 237 0.48 18.19 -10.80
N TYR A 238 -0.74 17.66 -10.68
CA TYR A 238 -1.78 18.26 -9.84
C TYR A 238 -1.42 18.18 -8.36
N VAL A 239 -0.93 17.03 -7.90
CA VAL A 239 -0.48 16.87 -6.50
C VAL A 239 0.70 17.81 -6.19
N PRO A 240 1.82 17.83 -6.94
CA PRO A 240 2.93 18.72 -6.58
C PRO A 240 2.62 20.22 -6.77
N THR A 241 1.77 20.60 -7.73
CA THR A 241 1.35 22.00 -7.89
C THR A 241 0.30 22.45 -6.89
N SER A 242 -0.49 21.52 -6.32
CA SER A 242 -1.42 21.86 -5.23
C SER A 242 -0.69 22.39 -3.99
N TYR A 243 0.59 22.05 -3.81
CA TYR A 243 1.44 22.59 -2.75
C TYR A 243 2.13 23.92 -3.11
N SER A 244 1.60 24.65 -4.10
CA SER A 244 2.07 26.01 -4.42
C SER A 244 2.17 26.94 -3.20
N PRO A 245 1.23 26.91 -2.22
CA PRO A 245 1.38 27.74 -1.02
C PRO A 245 2.66 27.43 -0.24
N LEU A 246 2.99 26.16 -0.01
CA LEU A 246 4.26 25.76 0.62
C LEU A 246 5.48 26.19 -0.19
N MET A 247 5.43 26.09 -1.52
CA MET A 247 6.56 26.49 -2.36
C MET A 247 6.77 28.01 -2.33
N GLY A 248 5.69 28.79 -2.29
CA GLY A 248 5.74 30.25 -2.18
C GLY A 248 6.32 30.72 -0.84
N GLU A 249 6.01 30.00 0.24
CA GLU A 249 6.46 30.30 1.60
C GLU A 249 7.78 29.62 1.99
N PHE A 250 8.44 28.90 1.06
CA PHE A 250 9.63 28.10 1.40
C PHE A 250 10.74 28.91 2.09
N SER A 251 10.97 30.16 1.68
CA SER A 251 11.98 31.02 2.31
C SER A 251 11.62 31.35 3.78
N ASN A 252 10.34 31.64 4.05
CA ASN A 252 9.83 31.84 5.40
C ASN A 252 9.96 30.55 6.23
N ILE A 253 9.54 29.42 5.67
CA ILE A 253 9.66 28.08 6.29
C ILE A 253 11.12 27.76 6.64
N LEU A 254 12.06 28.09 5.75
CA LEU A 254 13.48 27.77 5.93
C LEU A 254 14.18 28.61 7.01
N PHE A 255 13.77 29.86 7.24
CA PHE A 255 14.52 30.79 8.09
C PHE A 255 13.75 31.28 9.32
N GLU A 256 12.42 31.39 9.24
CA GLU A 256 11.61 32.08 10.23
C GLU A 256 10.60 31.10 10.88
N GLU A 257 9.66 30.59 10.10
CA GLU A 257 8.50 29.82 10.57
C GLU A 257 8.43 28.41 9.97
N PRO A 258 9.28 27.45 10.42
CA PRO A 258 9.23 26.06 9.92
C PRO A 258 7.88 25.37 10.21
N GLY A 259 7.14 25.93 11.17
CA GLY A 259 5.78 25.58 11.57
C GLY A 259 4.68 25.93 10.57
N TRP A 260 4.95 26.79 9.58
CA TRP A 260 3.92 27.47 8.78
C TRP A 260 2.97 26.50 8.07
N GLY A 261 1.67 26.84 8.08
CA GLY A 261 0.63 26.12 7.34
C GLY A 261 -0.02 24.94 8.08
N PHE A 262 0.39 24.68 9.32
CA PHE A 262 -0.02 23.53 10.14
C PHE A 262 -0.36 23.90 11.60
N GLU A 263 -0.59 25.18 11.88
CA GLU A 263 -1.12 25.66 13.17
C GLU A 263 -2.58 25.19 13.36
N ASP A 264 -3.12 25.27 14.59
CA ASP A 264 -4.45 24.72 14.95
C ASP A 264 -5.53 25.16 13.93
N LEU A 265 -5.95 24.20 13.09
CA LEU A 265 -6.91 24.34 12.00
C LEU A 265 -8.35 24.50 12.54
N ASP A 266 -8.60 25.55 13.32
CA ASP A 266 -9.95 25.94 13.69
C ASP A 266 -10.54 26.81 12.57
N GLU A 267 -11.73 26.43 12.10
CA GLU A 267 -12.62 27.12 11.14
C GLU A 267 -12.13 27.44 9.70
N GLU A 268 -10.83 27.64 9.43
CA GLU A 268 -10.34 28.17 8.13
C GLU A 268 -9.80 27.14 7.10
N GLY A 269 -9.72 25.85 7.45
CA GLY A 269 -9.25 24.80 6.54
C GLY A 269 -7.73 24.84 6.28
N GLU A 270 -7.24 23.94 5.42
CA GLU A 270 -5.79 23.78 5.18
C GLU A 270 -5.23 24.86 4.23
N ILE A 271 -4.30 25.69 4.72
CA ILE A 271 -3.72 26.80 3.94
C ILE A 271 -2.45 26.43 3.16
N HIS A 272 -1.80 25.32 3.53
CA HIS A 272 -0.54 24.88 2.94
C HIS A 272 -0.73 24.15 1.59
N VAL A 273 -1.98 23.84 1.22
CA VAL A 273 -2.32 23.05 0.04
C VAL A 273 -3.64 23.49 -0.56
N GLU A 274 -3.71 23.59 -1.89
CA GLU A 274 -4.96 23.71 -2.64
C GLU A 274 -5.70 22.36 -2.65
N ARG A 275 -6.45 22.09 -1.58
CA ARG A 275 -7.04 20.77 -1.28
C ARG A 275 -7.91 20.23 -2.42
N THR A 276 -8.65 21.08 -3.13
CA THR A 276 -9.47 20.64 -4.27
C THR A 276 -8.59 20.08 -5.40
N LEU A 277 -7.51 20.78 -5.77
CA LEU A 277 -6.59 20.32 -6.80
C LEU A 277 -5.84 19.06 -6.36
N ASN A 278 -5.48 18.98 -5.06
CA ASN A 278 -4.81 17.83 -4.47
C ASN A 278 -5.67 16.56 -4.52
N VAL A 279 -6.92 16.62 -4.03
CA VAL A 279 -7.87 15.51 -4.01
C VAL A 279 -8.18 15.01 -5.41
N VAL A 280 -8.35 15.94 -6.36
CA VAL A 280 -8.45 15.57 -7.77
C VAL A 280 -7.17 14.84 -8.16
N GLY A 281 -6.00 15.47 -8.08
CA GLY A 281 -4.74 14.89 -8.54
C GLY A 281 -4.38 13.53 -7.94
N SER A 282 -4.68 13.27 -6.67
CA SER A 282 -4.45 11.97 -6.04
C SER A 282 -5.47 10.92 -6.49
N GLY A 283 -6.75 11.30 -6.63
CA GLY A 283 -7.86 10.42 -7.01
C GLY A 283 -7.62 9.61 -8.28
N ALA A 284 -7.32 10.23 -9.43
CA ALA A 284 -7.10 9.43 -10.64
C ALA A 284 -5.72 8.76 -10.71
N GLN A 285 -4.74 9.17 -9.90
CA GLN A 285 -3.50 8.40 -9.76
C GLN A 285 -3.81 7.07 -9.04
N HIS A 286 -4.56 7.13 -7.93
CA HIS A 286 -4.92 5.96 -7.13
C HIS A 286 -5.85 4.99 -7.89
N ALA A 287 -6.80 5.52 -8.68
CA ALA A 287 -7.76 4.71 -9.44
C ALA A 287 -7.10 3.69 -10.39
N THR A 288 -5.92 4.01 -10.94
CA THR A 288 -5.19 3.09 -11.82
C THR A 288 -4.63 1.85 -11.11
N LEU A 289 -4.48 1.93 -9.78
CA LEU A 289 -3.87 0.90 -8.93
C LEU A 289 -4.92 0.13 -8.11
N PHE A 290 -6.14 0.64 -7.99
CA PHE A 290 -7.22 -0.08 -7.27
C PHE A 290 -7.52 -1.45 -7.87
N LYS A 291 -7.38 -1.61 -9.20
CA LYS A 291 -7.47 -2.92 -9.88
C LYS A 291 -6.55 -3.98 -9.28
N ASP A 292 -5.41 -3.58 -8.71
CA ASP A 292 -4.42 -4.49 -8.18
C ASP A 292 -4.76 -4.89 -6.74
N LEU A 293 -5.37 -3.99 -5.95
CA LEU A 293 -5.97 -4.34 -4.66
C LEU A 293 -7.08 -5.39 -4.82
N MET A 294 -7.82 -5.37 -5.94
CA MET A 294 -8.83 -6.40 -6.23
C MET A 294 -8.28 -7.83 -6.25
N ARG A 295 -6.99 -8.04 -6.53
CA ARG A 295 -6.40 -9.40 -6.46
C ARG A 295 -6.45 -9.98 -5.05
N HIS A 296 -6.35 -9.15 -4.02
CA HIS A 296 -6.54 -9.59 -2.64
C HIS A 296 -8.02 -9.89 -2.35
N ILE A 297 -8.92 -9.07 -2.90
CA ILE A 297 -10.37 -9.28 -2.80
C ILE A 297 -10.77 -10.61 -3.45
N ASP A 298 -10.22 -10.94 -4.63
CA ASP A 298 -10.46 -12.21 -5.32
C ASP A 298 -10.11 -13.40 -4.43
N VAL A 299 -8.94 -13.38 -3.80
CA VAL A 299 -8.50 -14.46 -2.91
C VAL A 299 -9.43 -14.58 -1.70
N ILE A 300 -9.78 -13.47 -1.06
CA ILE A 300 -10.60 -13.45 0.15
C ILE A 300 -12.04 -13.93 -0.11
N PHE A 301 -12.59 -13.64 -1.29
CA PHE A 301 -13.97 -14.01 -1.68
C PHE A 301 -14.02 -15.17 -2.68
N SER A 302 -12.95 -15.98 -2.80
CA SER A 302 -12.84 -17.05 -3.81
C SER A 302 -13.65 -18.32 -3.52
N GLY A 303 -13.94 -18.61 -2.24
CA GLY A 303 -14.61 -19.85 -1.82
C GLY A 303 -16.14 -19.80 -1.82
N GLU A 304 -16.77 -20.95 -1.56
CA GLU A 304 -18.23 -21.08 -1.40
C GLU A 304 -18.69 -21.11 0.06
N ASP A 305 -17.77 -21.13 1.04
CA ASP A 305 -18.09 -20.84 2.45
C ASP A 305 -18.36 -19.34 2.64
N TYR A 306 -19.56 -18.92 2.25
CA TYR A 306 -19.97 -17.52 2.31
C TYR A 306 -20.12 -17.01 3.75
N ALA A 307 -20.51 -17.88 4.68
CA ALA A 307 -20.60 -17.55 6.10
C ALA A 307 -19.21 -17.28 6.70
N GLY A 308 -18.20 -18.02 6.26
CA GLY A 308 -16.79 -17.89 6.66
C GLY A 308 -16.04 -16.71 6.03
N GLN A 309 -16.64 -15.96 5.11
CA GLN A 309 -16.06 -14.78 4.47
C GLN A 309 -16.32 -13.46 5.23
N PRO A 310 -15.62 -12.35 4.89
CA PRO A 310 -15.95 -11.05 5.45
C PRO A 310 -17.39 -10.62 5.11
N ARG A 311 -18.05 -10.00 6.07
CA ARG A 311 -19.35 -9.33 5.90
C ARG A 311 -19.20 -7.82 5.74
N TYR A 312 -18.13 -7.25 6.28
CA TYR A 312 -17.87 -5.81 6.27
C TYR A 312 -16.53 -5.51 5.62
N VAL A 313 -16.52 -4.60 4.66
CA VAL A 313 -15.28 -4.04 4.10
C VAL A 313 -15.12 -2.62 4.62
N VAL A 314 -14.11 -2.38 5.44
CA VAL A 314 -13.90 -1.14 6.19
C VAL A 314 -12.75 -0.35 5.59
N ASP A 315 -13.07 0.73 4.88
CA ASP A 315 -12.10 1.63 4.26
C ASP A 315 -11.78 2.81 5.19
N THR A 316 -10.55 2.87 5.67
CA THR A 316 -10.08 3.99 6.51
C THR A 316 -9.38 5.03 5.66
N GLY A 317 -9.86 6.28 5.73
CA GLY A 317 -9.58 7.36 4.77
C GLY A 317 -10.36 7.17 3.49
N SER A 318 -11.67 6.93 3.61
CA SER A 318 -12.52 6.57 2.47
C SER A 318 -12.66 7.68 1.42
N GLY A 319 -12.32 8.94 1.75
CA GLY A 319 -12.38 10.03 0.80
C GLY A 319 -13.79 10.22 0.23
N ASP A 320 -13.96 10.02 -1.06
CA ASP A 320 -15.26 10.08 -1.74
C ASP A 320 -15.96 8.71 -1.87
N GLY A 321 -15.40 7.64 -1.29
CA GLY A 321 -15.95 6.28 -1.32
C GLY A 321 -15.66 5.51 -2.62
N HIS A 322 -14.83 6.03 -3.52
CA HIS A 322 -14.60 5.40 -4.82
C HIS A 322 -13.98 3.99 -4.70
N LEU A 323 -13.04 3.79 -3.77
CA LEU A 323 -12.44 2.47 -3.53
C LEU A 323 -13.49 1.44 -3.08
N LEU A 324 -14.32 1.80 -2.09
CA LEU A 324 -15.43 0.96 -1.62
C LEU A 324 -16.40 0.58 -2.74
N MET A 325 -16.75 1.56 -3.59
CA MET A 325 -17.60 1.30 -4.74
C MET A 325 -16.97 0.30 -5.70
N GLN A 326 -15.67 0.45 -6.01
CA GLN A 326 -14.96 -0.50 -6.88
C GLN A 326 -14.86 -1.89 -6.26
N ILE A 327 -14.57 -2.00 -4.96
CA ILE A 327 -14.53 -3.30 -4.26
C ILE A 327 -15.90 -3.98 -4.33
N TYR A 328 -16.98 -3.27 -4.03
CA TYR A 328 -18.34 -3.85 -4.07
C TYR A 328 -18.71 -4.33 -5.47
N GLN A 329 -18.48 -3.52 -6.50
CA GLN A 329 -18.76 -3.95 -7.89
C GLN A 329 -17.88 -5.13 -8.29
N HIS A 330 -16.61 -5.14 -7.88
CA HIS A 330 -15.71 -6.26 -8.15
C HIS A 330 -16.19 -7.55 -7.50
N ILE A 331 -16.58 -7.53 -6.22
CA ILE A 331 -17.17 -8.67 -5.51
C ILE A 331 -18.43 -9.15 -6.25
N LYS A 332 -19.33 -8.23 -6.59
CA LYS A 332 -20.60 -8.53 -7.25
C LYS A 332 -20.42 -9.20 -8.62
N GLU A 333 -19.45 -8.74 -9.41
CA GLU A 333 -19.28 -9.15 -10.81
C GLU A 333 -18.29 -10.32 -10.98
N HIS A 334 -17.28 -10.43 -10.13
CA HIS A 334 -16.10 -11.29 -10.38
C HIS A 334 -15.89 -12.39 -9.33
N THR A 335 -16.65 -12.42 -8.24
CA THR A 335 -16.48 -13.43 -7.17
C THR A 335 -17.73 -14.30 -7.00
N PRO A 336 -17.61 -15.56 -6.51
CA PRO A 336 -18.77 -16.39 -6.16
C PRO A 336 -19.75 -15.71 -5.22
N ARG A 337 -19.25 -14.91 -4.27
CA ARG A 337 -20.07 -14.13 -3.32
C ARG A 337 -21.10 -13.22 -3.99
N GLY A 338 -20.77 -12.69 -5.17
CA GLY A 338 -21.67 -11.82 -5.95
C GLY A 338 -23.01 -12.46 -6.33
N ARG A 339 -23.07 -13.80 -6.41
CA ARG A 339 -24.28 -14.56 -6.78
C ARG A 339 -25.28 -14.72 -5.63
N VAL A 340 -24.82 -14.48 -4.40
CA VAL A 340 -25.57 -14.77 -3.16
C VAL A 340 -25.61 -13.54 -2.24
N LEU A 341 -25.45 -12.32 -2.77
CA LEU A 341 -25.43 -11.09 -1.96
C LEU A 341 -26.76 -10.80 -1.24
N GLU A 342 -27.87 -11.40 -1.68
CA GLU A 342 -29.16 -11.29 -1.00
C GLU A 342 -29.16 -12.07 0.33
N GLU A 343 -28.62 -13.29 0.33
CA GLU A 343 -28.51 -14.16 1.52
C GLU A 343 -27.30 -13.81 2.38
N PHE A 344 -26.17 -13.51 1.74
CA PHE A 344 -24.91 -13.16 2.39
C PHE A 344 -24.46 -11.76 1.96
N PRO A 345 -25.08 -10.69 2.48
CA PRO A 345 -24.73 -9.33 2.09
C PRO A 345 -23.28 -8.97 2.47
N VAL A 346 -22.71 -8.04 1.70
CA VAL A 346 -21.44 -7.38 2.03
C VAL A 346 -21.71 -5.90 2.22
N ILE A 347 -21.29 -5.35 3.36
CA ILE A 347 -21.55 -3.97 3.76
C ILE A 347 -20.26 -3.16 3.63
N MET A 348 -20.33 -2.07 2.88
CA MET A 348 -19.22 -1.14 2.71
C MET A 348 -19.19 -0.12 3.85
N VAL A 349 -18.06 0.02 4.55
CA VAL A 349 -17.94 0.95 5.68
C VAL A 349 -16.89 2.00 5.36
N GLY A 350 -17.34 3.23 5.12
CA GLY A 350 -16.46 4.38 4.94
C GLY A 350 -16.09 5.01 6.27
N VAL A 351 -14.80 5.12 6.55
CA VAL A 351 -14.28 5.74 7.78
C VAL A 351 -13.40 6.91 7.38
N ASP A 352 -13.75 8.11 7.82
CA ASP A 352 -12.93 9.30 7.54
C ASP A 352 -13.02 10.31 8.69
N PHE A 353 -11.94 11.04 8.96
CA PHE A 353 -11.92 12.08 10.00
C PHE A 353 -12.51 13.39 9.47
N ASN A 354 -12.40 13.65 8.16
CA ASN A 354 -12.96 14.81 7.49
C ASN A 354 -14.48 14.63 7.25
N GLU A 355 -15.28 15.64 7.61
CA GLU A 355 -16.74 15.56 7.48
C GLU A 355 -17.20 15.58 6.02
N GLU A 356 -16.58 16.38 5.15
CA GLU A 356 -16.94 16.47 3.73
C GLU A 356 -16.66 15.16 2.99
N ALA A 357 -15.55 14.49 3.30
CA ALA A 357 -15.23 13.15 2.79
C ALA A 357 -16.31 12.13 3.20
N ARG A 358 -16.70 12.10 4.49
CA ARG A 358 -17.80 11.24 4.94
C ARG A 358 -19.11 11.52 4.19
N VAL A 359 -19.43 12.81 3.97
CA VAL A 359 -20.61 13.19 3.20
C VAL A 359 -20.52 12.67 1.76
N ALA A 360 -19.40 12.92 1.07
CA ALA A 360 -19.17 12.46 -0.30
C ALA A 360 -19.24 10.93 -0.43
N THR A 361 -18.61 10.21 0.50
CA THR A 361 -18.67 8.73 0.57
C THR A 361 -20.11 8.24 0.65
N ALA A 362 -20.91 8.77 1.58
CA ALA A 362 -22.30 8.33 1.75
C ALA A 362 -23.15 8.65 0.51
N VAL A 363 -22.97 9.85 -0.08
CA VAL A 363 -23.64 10.26 -1.32
C VAL A 363 -23.36 9.28 -2.45
N ASN A 364 -22.08 8.97 -2.68
CA ASN A 364 -21.66 8.15 -3.82
C ASN A 364 -22.10 6.69 -3.66
N LEU A 365 -22.00 6.13 -2.45
CA LEU A 365 -22.46 4.76 -2.19
C LEU A 365 -23.99 4.64 -2.26
N THR A 366 -24.73 5.64 -1.76
CA THR A 366 -26.21 5.70 -1.88
C THR A 366 -26.63 5.79 -3.34
N LYS A 367 -26.03 6.69 -4.13
CA LYS A 367 -26.32 6.83 -5.57
C LYS A 367 -26.07 5.53 -6.36
N SER A 368 -25.10 4.74 -5.91
CA SER A 368 -24.75 3.45 -6.51
C SER A 368 -25.56 2.26 -5.98
N ASN A 369 -26.55 2.50 -5.12
CA ASN A 369 -27.38 1.47 -4.49
C ASN A 369 -26.55 0.38 -3.77
N ILE A 370 -25.53 0.82 -3.01
CA ILE A 370 -24.65 -0.04 -2.22
C ILE A 370 -25.04 0.07 -0.75
N THR A 371 -25.25 -1.06 -0.07
CA THR A 371 -25.48 -1.08 1.38
C THR A 371 -24.20 -0.66 2.09
N HIS A 372 -24.27 0.41 2.88
CA HIS A 372 -23.08 1.01 3.47
C HIS A 372 -23.32 1.65 4.83
N MET A 373 -22.23 1.98 5.51
CA MET A 373 -22.17 2.78 6.73
C MET A 373 -21.07 3.82 6.59
N VAL A 374 -21.23 4.98 7.23
CA VAL A 374 -20.17 5.98 7.30
C VAL A 374 -19.90 6.39 8.75
N LEU A 375 -18.63 6.40 9.14
CA LEU A 375 -18.18 6.62 10.52
C LEU A 375 -17.09 7.68 10.56
N PHE A 376 -17.07 8.47 11.63
CA PHE A 376 -15.88 9.24 12.00
C PHE A 376 -14.77 8.28 12.44
N GLY A 377 -13.55 8.48 11.93
CA GLY A 377 -12.39 7.75 12.40
C GLY A 377 -11.07 8.32 11.89
N ASP A 378 -10.02 8.14 12.69
CA ASP A 378 -8.67 8.62 12.44
C ASP A 378 -7.75 7.40 12.31
N ILE A 379 -6.94 7.32 11.25
CA ILE A 379 -6.03 6.21 11.00
C ILE A 379 -5.05 6.00 12.17
N GLY A 380 -4.72 7.06 12.92
CA GLY A 380 -3.89 7.00 14.12
C GLY A 380 -4.60 6.36 15.33
N LYS A 381 -5.92 6.16 15.28
CA LYS A 381 -6.74 5.73 16.42
C LYS A 381 -7.64 4.54 16.07
N PRO A 382 -7.09 3.40 15.60
CA PRO A 382 -7.90 2.26 15.15
C PRO A 382 -8.80 1.66 16.23
N LYS A 383 -8.41 1.70 17.52
CA LYS A 383 -9.28 1.26 18.64
C LYS A 383 -10.59 2.06 18.72
N GLN A 384 -10.59 3.34 18.34
CA GLN A 384 -11.80 4.16 18.29
C GLN A 384 -12.70 3.75 17.13
N ILE A 385 -12.11 3.40 15.98
CA ILE A 385 -12.83 2.87 14.81
C ILE A 385 -13.52 1.55 15.19
N MET A 386 -12.79 0.61 15.81
CA MET A 386 -13.35 -0.67 16.25
C MET A 386 -14.50 -0.49 17.26
N ALA A 387 -14.34 0.42 18.23
CA ALA A 387 -15.40 0.72 19.19
C ALA A 387 -16.64 1.34 18.51
N ALA A 388 -16.44 2.18 17.48
CA ALA A 388 -17.54 2.76 16.70
C ALA A 388 -18.28 1.70 15.88
N LEU A 389 -17.55 0.76 15.26
CA LEU A 389 -18.10 -0.41 14.56
C LEU A 389 -18.94 -1.28 15.51
N GLN A 390 -18.39 -1.67 16.66
CA GLN A 390 -19.10 -2.47 17.66
C GLN A 390 -20.37 -1.78 18.18
N LYS A 391 -20.31 -0.46 18.40
CA LYS A 391 -21.49 0.32 18.81
C LYS A 391 -22.62 0.28 17.77
N LYS A 392 -22.29 0.02 16.50
CA LYS A 392 -23.25 -0.15 15.41
C LYS A 392 -23.63 -1.62 15.17
N GLY A 393 -23.22 -2.55 16.04
CA GLY A 393 -23.56 -3.97 15.95
C GLY A 393 -22.65 -4.78 14.99
N VAL A 394 -21.52 -4.22 14.57
CA VAL A 394 -20.58 -4.92 13.68
C VAL A 394 -19.80 -6.00 14.45
N ASP A 395 -19.84 -7.22 13.94
CA ASP A 395 -18.93 -8.30 14.34
C ASP A 395 -17.54 -8.06 13.73
N LEU A 396 -16.57 -7.73 14.59
CA LEU A 396 -15.20 -7.45 14.19
C LEU A 396 -14.49 -8.66 13.57
N SER A 397 -14.91 -9.89 13.89
CA SER A 397 -14.33 -11.08 13.25
C SER A 397 -14.73 -11.20 11.78
N LYS A 398 -15.75 -10.44 11.35
CA LYS A 398 -16.26 -10.41 9.98
C LYS A 398 -15.82 -9.16 9.20
N THR A 399 -14.83 -8.42 9.70
CA THR A 399 -14.30 -7.24 9.01
C THR A 399 -13.06 -7.58 8.17
N LEU A 400 -13.04 -7.07 6.94
CA LEU A 400 -11.85 -6.88 6.15
C LEU A 400 -11.53 -5.38 6.13
N HIS A 401 -10.33 -5.01 6.59
CA HIS A 401 -9.92 -3.62 6.53
C HIS A 401 -9.19 -3.33 5.22
N VAL A 402 -9.47 -2.16 4.65
CA VAL A 402 -8.79 -1.65 3.46
C VAL A 402 -8.38 -0.21 3.67
N ARG A 403 -7.34 0.24 2.96
CA ARG A 403 -7.00 1.66 2.78
C ARG A 403 -6.01 1.84 1.65
N SER A 404 -5.98 3.03 1.05
CA SER A 404 -5.02 3.36 0.00
C SER A 404 -4.30 4.66 0.30
N PHE A 405 -2.97 4.62 0.35
CA PHE A 405 -2.08 5.79 0.44
C PHE A 405 -2.38 6.69 1.65
N LEU A 406 -2.33 6.13 2.86
CA LEU A 406 -2.76 6.84 4.08
C LEU A 406 -1.87 6.65 5.30
N ASP A 407 -1.12 5.55 5.41
CA ASP A 407 -0.19 5.35 6.53
C ASP A 407 0.91 6.42 6.53
N HIS A 408 1.34 6.89 5.35
CA HIS A 408 2.29 7.99 5.24
C HIS A 408 1.69 9.35 5.65
N ASP A 409 0.41 9.61 5.35
CA ASP A 409 -0.29 10.86 5.69
C ASP A 409 -0.95 10.83 7.07
N ARG A 410 -0.57 9.87 7.93
CA ARG A 410 -1.11 9.77 9.28
C ARG A 410 -0.68 10.97 10.12
N PRO A 411 -1.52 11.44 11.07
CA PRO A 411 -1.05 12.37 12.09
C PRO A 411 0.14 11.78 12.86
N TYR A 412 1.22 12.56 12.99
CA TYR A 412 2.36 12.13 13.78
C TYR A 412 1.98 11.96 15.24
N VAL A 413 2.41 10.83 15.79
CA VAL A 413 2.34 10.53 17.20
C VAL A 413 3.73 10.07 17.60
N ALA A 414 4.36 10.84 18.49
CA ALA A 414 5.65 10.46 19.06
C ALA A 414 5.53 9.09 19.75
N PRO A 415 6.51 8.19 19.56
CA PRO A 415 6.43 6.87 20.15
C PRO A 415 6.52 7.00 21.69
N LYS A 416 5.69 6.24 22.40
CA LYS A 416 5.67 6.22 23.87
C LYS A 416 6.95 5.65 24.44
N GLU A 417 7.52 4.68 23.74
CA GLU A 417 8.77 4.02 24.09
C GLU A 417 9.79 4.32 23.01
N LYS A 418 11.02 4.64 23.42
CA LYS A 418 12.13 4.78 22.47
C LYS A 418 12.39 3.41 21.83
N LEU A 419 12.75 3.43 20.55
CA LEU A 419 13.22 2.23 19.87
C LEU A 419 14.37 1.61 20.67
N SER A 420 14.22 0.33 21.02
CA SER A 420 15.18 -0.45 21.79
C SER A 420 15.87 -1.48 20.90
N GLY A 421 17.11 -1.83 21.25
CA GLY A 421 17.92 -2.77 20.49
C GLY A 421 18.89 -2.05 19.56
N GLU A 422 20.15 -2.45 19.59
CA GLU A 422 21.21 -1.78 18.82
C GLU A 422 21.04 -2.08 17.32
N ALA A 423 20.69 -3.32 16.98
CA ALA A 423 20.42 -3.72 15.60
C ALA A 423 19.21 -2.97 15.01
N ALA A 424 18.13 -2.81 15.80
CA ALA A 424 16.96 -2.05 15.35
C ALA A 424 17.27 -0.56 15.13
N ILE A 425 18.08 0.04 16.00
CA ILE A 425 18.53 1.43 15.87
C ILE A 425 19.42 1.61 14.62
N ASP A 426 20.38 0.72 14.40
CA ASP A 426 21.26 0.78 13.24
C ASP A 426 20.49 0.57 11.93
N PHE A 427 19.56 -0.37 11.92
CA PHE A 427 18.66 -0.55 10.78
C PHE A 427 17.85 0.72 10.51
N ALA A 428 17.25 1.33 11.53
CA ALA A 428 16.48 2.56 11.35
C ALA A 428 17.35 3.67 10.78
N ARG A 429 18.56 3.87 11.30
CA ARG A 429 19.52 4.86 10.78
C ARG A 429 19.83 4.63 9.31
N THR A 430 20.11 3.40 8.89
CA THR A 430 20.44 3.11 7.49
C THR A 430 19.22 3.16 6.57
N ALA A 431 18.14 2.47 6.93
CA ALA A 431 16.95 2.32 6.08
C ALA A 431 16.13 3.62 5.98
N MET A 432 16.27 4.54 6.92
CA MET A 432 15.54 5.82 6.96
C MET A 432 16.45 7.04 6.83
N GLN A 433 17.77 6.89 6.55
CA GLN A 433 18.72 8.03 6.51
C GLN A 433 18.28 9.16 5.57
N ASP A 434 17.71 8.80 4.43
CA ASP A 434 17.27 9.73 3.38
C ASP A 434 15.76 10.05 3.49
N CYS A 435 15.04 9.50 4.48
CA CYS A 435 13.66 9.85 4.79
C CYS A 435 13.64 11.10 5.65
N VAL A 436 13.21 12.24 5.08
CA VAL A 436 13.17 13.52 5.80
C VAL A 436 11.78 13.73 6.36
N HIS A 437 11.61 13.47 7.65
CA HIS A 437 10.34 13.69 8.35
C HIS A 437 10.40 14.90 9.26
N LEU A 438 9.30 15.65 9.29
CA LEU A 438 9.15 16.85 10.08
C LEU A 438 8.03 16.68 11.12
N ASP A 439 8.26 17.20 12.32
CA ASP A 439 7.23 17.25 13.36
C ASP A 439 6.28 18.45 13.17
N LYS A 440 5.39 18.69 14.15
CA LYS A 440 4.44 19.82 14.11
C LYS A 440 5.09 21.20 14.16
N ALA A 441 6.32 21.32 14.67
CA ALA A 441 7.07 22.57 14.67
C ALA A 441 7.90 22.74 13.38
N GLY A 442 7.90 21.75 12.50
CA GLY A 442 8.76 21.71 11.32
C GLY A 442 10.20 21.33 11.64
N GLU A 443 10.46 20.78 12.84
CA GLU A 443 11.77 20.27 13.23
C GLU A 443 12.00 18.87 12.67
N ARG A 444 13.26 18.54 12.38
CA ARG A 444 13.62 17.24 11.82
C ARG A 444 13.49 16.13 12.86
N LEU A 445 12.72 15.10 12.56
CA LEU A 445 12.66 13.87 13.34
C LEU A 445 13.88 12.98 13.05
N SER A 446 14.38 12.29 14.08
CA SER A 446 15.43 11.30 13.87
C SER A 446 14.91 10.07 13.10
N PRO A 447 15.77 9.33 12.38
CA PRO A 447 15.42 8.05 11.76
C PRO A 447 14.78 7.06 12.75
N GLU A 448 15.33 6.97 13.97
CA GLU A 448 14.88 6.06 15.03
C GLU A 448 13.52 6.47 15.61
N GLU A 449 13.30 7.77 15.81
CA GLU A 449 12.01 8.29 16.27
C GLU A 449 10.92 8.04 15.23
N SER A 450 11.24 8.27 13.95
CA SER A 450 10.34 8.02 12.83
C SER A 450 9.98 6.54 12.70
N PHE A 451 10.98 5.66 12.74
CA PHE A 451 10.78 4.21 12.67
C PHE A 451 10.03 3.67 13.89
N GLY A 452 10.37 4.14 15.09
CA GLY A 452 9.64 3.81 16.33
C GLY A 452 8.16 4.23 16.26
N ALA A 453 7.87 5.43 15.74
CA ALA A 453 6.50 5.90 15.54
C ALA A 453 5.72 5.04 14.53
N LEU A 454 6.39 4.55 13.48
CA LEU A 454 5.81 3.61 12.50
C LEU A 454 5.48 2.27 13.16
N VAL A 455 6.42 1.70 13.92
CA VAL A 455 6.21 0.42 14.63
C VAL A 455 5.04 0.54 15.62
N GLU A 456 4.96 1.64 16.39
CA GLU A 456 3.83 1.84 17.30
C GLU A 456 2.51 2.11 16.56
N HIS A 457 2.55 2.73 15.37
CA HIS A 457 1.38 2.85 14.51
C HIS A 457 0.85 1.48 14.09
N PHE A 458 1.72 0.61 13.54
CA PHE A 458 1.29 -0.74 13.19
C PHE A 458 0.91 -1.56 14.40
N ARG A 459 1.52 -1.37 15.58
CA ARG A 459 1.11 -2.07 16.81
C ARG A 459 -0.31 -1.71 17.21
N ARG A 460 -0.70 -0.43 17.12
CA ARG A 460 -2.09 0.00 17.35
C ARG A 460 -3.05 -0.68 16.39
N TRP A 461 -2.68 -0.84 15.13
CA TRP A 461 -3.49 -1.54 14.13
C TRP A 461 -3.52 -3.05 14.36
N SER A 462 -2.38 -3.68 14.63
CA SER A 462 -2.27 -5.10 14.94
C SER A 462 -3.16 -5.49 16.12
N ASP A 463 -3.15 -4.70 17.20
CA ASP A 463 -4.05 -4.87 18.35
C ASP A 463 -5.53 -4.79 17.93
N ALA A 464 -5.86 -3.85 17.04
CA ALA A 464 -7.24 -3.55 16.66
C ALA A 464 -7.80 -4.55 15.61
N LEU A 465 -6.94 -5.20 14.84
CA LEU A 465 -7.29 -6.18 13.81
C LEU A 465 -7.45 -7.61 14.37
N GLN A 466 -7.59 -7.75 15.69
CA GLN A 466 -7.79 -9.04 16.32
C GLN A 466 -8.99 -9.78 15.70
N ASP A 467 -8.77 -11.03 15.28
CA ASP A 467 -9.75 -11.94 14.69
C ASP A 467 -10.40 -11.46 13.37
N SER A 468 -9.96 -10.33 12.82
CA SER A 468 -10.39 -9.82 11.51
C SER A 468 -9.71 -10.57 10.35
N PHE A 469 -10.17 -10.32 9.12
CA PHE A 469 -9.54 -10.80 7.89
C PHE A 469 -8.24 -10.06 7.54
N GLY A 470 -7.76 -9.17 8.40
CA GLY A 470 -6.54 -8.40 8.18
C GLY A 470 -6.79 -7.12 7.38
N LEU A 471 -5.74 -6.65 6.72
CA LEU A 471 -5.65 -5.32 6.12
C LEU A 471 -5.08 -5.39 4.70
N CYS A 472 -5.91 -5.12 3.69
CA CYS A 472 -5.43 -4.87 2.34
C CYS A 472 -5.05 -3.40 2.20
N LEU A 473 -3.83 -3.10 1.78
CA LEU A 473 -3.38 -1.72 1.64
C LEU A 473 -2.56 -1.50 0.39
N LEU A 474 -2.72 -0.31 -0.19
CA LEU A 474 -1.72 0.29 -1.07
C LEU A 474 -0.98 1.38 -0.32
N GLU A 475 0.33 1.46 -0.50
CA GLU A 475 1.11 2.53 0.11
C GLU A 475 2.29 2.99 -0.76
N VAL A 476 2.66 4.26 -0.63
CA VAL A 476 3.79 4.90 -1.32
C VAL A 476 5.04 4.95 -0.42
N MET A 477 6.20 4.70 -1.03
CA MET A 477 7.49 4.50 -0.36
C MET A 477 8.52 5.51 -0.80
N MET A 478 9.28 6.08 0.13
CA MET A 478 10.36 7.00 -0.18
C MET A 478 11.59 6.25 -0.73
N LEU A 479 12.24 6.82 -1.74
CA LEU A 479 13.48 6.28 -2.30
C LEU A 479 14.71 6.95 -1.69
N ASP A 480 15.80 6.21 -1.61
CA ASP A 480 17.09 6.76 -1.23
C ASP A 480 17.63 7.73 -2.31
N VAL A 481 18.64 8.52 -1.95
CA VAL A 481 19.25 9.50 -2.86
C VAL A 481 19.85 8.83 -4.11
N PRO A 482 20.66 7.75 -4.02
CA PRO A 482 21.24 7.11 -5.20
C PRO A 482 20.20 6.57 -6.18
N THR A 483 19.15 5.92 -5.69
CA THR A 483 18.07 5.36 -6.50
C THR A 483 17.24 6.47 -7.13
N THR A 484 16.90 7.51 -6.37
CA THR A 484 16.17 8.67 -6.93
C THR A 484 16.97 9.34 -8.04
N LYS A 485 18.27 9.56 -7.84
CA LYS A 485 19.17 10.14 -8.85
C LYS A 485 19.25 9.26 -10.11
N ARG A 486 19.36 7.94 -9.94
CA ARG A 486 19.46 6.98 -11.05
C ARG A 486 18.18 6.93 -11.90
N PHE A 487 17.01 7.06 -11.28
CA PHE A 487 15.72 6.88 -11.95
C PHE A 487 14.89 8.17 -12.05
N ILE A 488 15.52 9.33 -11.90
CA ILE A 488 14.85 10.64 -11.83
C ILE A 488 13.95 10.95 -13.04
N ASN A 489 14.23 10.41 -14.23
CA ASN A 489 13.39 10.58 -15.41
C ASN A 489 12.21 9.61 -15.50
N ASP A 490 12.34 8.45 -14.86
CA ASP A 490 11.36 7.36 -14.91
C ASP A 490 10.48 7.31 -13.65
N CYS A 491 10.77 8.15 -12.65
CA CYS A 491 10.19 8.08 -11.32
C CYS A 491 9.69 9.44 -10.84
N VAL A 492 8.54 9.43 -10.17
CA VAL A 492 7.94 10.63 -9.57
C VAL A 492 8.59 11.04 -8.25
N SER A 493 9.45 10.19 -7.67
CA SER A 493 9.98 10.40 -6.32
C SER A 493 10.68 11.74 -6.12
N PHE A 494 11.39 12.28 -7.11
CA PHE A 494 12.12 13.54 -6.90
C PHE A 494 11.20 14.70 -6.51
N HIS A 495 10.22 15.05 -7.36
CA HIS A 495 9.28 16.14 -7.06
C HIS A 495 8.28 15.79 -5.96
N PHE A 496 7.80 14.55 -5.95
CA PHE A 496 6.79 14.12 -4.99
C PHE A 496 7.37 14.09 -3.57
N ASP A 497 8.58 13.57 -3.37
CA ASP A 497 9.19 13.51 -2.05
C ASP A 497 9.44 14.91 -1.46
N ILE A 498 9.79 15.91 -2.28
CA ILE A 498 10.00 17.29 -1.81
C ILE A 498 8.73 17.83 -1.15
N VAL A 499 7.60 17.78 -1.87
CA VAL A 499 6.34 18.33 -1.37
C VAL A 499 5.85 17.52 -0.18
N GLN A 500 6.01 16.19 -0.20
CA GLN A 500 5.56 15.33 0.89
C GLN A 500 6.33 15.53 2.20
N CYS A 501 7.65 15.71 2.12
CA CYS A 501 8.45 16.02 3.30
C CYS A 501 8.06 17.38 3.90
N LEU A 502 7.89 18.41 3.04
CA LEU A 502 7.49 19.75 3.48
C LEU A 502 6.05 19.79 4.00
N SER A 503 5.17 18.97 3.45
CA SER A 503 3.80 18.80 3.92
C SER A 503 3.67 17.83 5.11
N ARG A 504 4.80 17.42 5.70
CA ARG A 504 4.86 16.62 6.93
C ARG A 504 4.22 15.24 6.82
N GLN A 505 4.39 14.61 5.67
CA GLN A 505 4.01 13.22 5.48
C GLN A 505 5.21 12.30 5.73
N TYR A 506 4.91 11.08 6.16
CA TYR A 506 5.85 10.16 6.80
C TYR A 506 6.13 8.92 5.94
N MET A 507 6.48 9.15 4.67
CA MET A 507 6.86 8.09 3.74
C MET A 507 8.17 7.44 4.17
N THR A 508 8.19 6.11 4.21
CA THR A 508 9.37 5.35 4.62
C THR A 508 10.01 4.64 3.44
N SER A 509 11.24 4.13 3.60
CA SER A 509 11.72 3.10 2.68
C SER A 509 10.83 1.86 2.76
N ALA A 510 10.78 1.09 1.67
CA ALA A 510 9.94 -0.10 1.62
C ALA A 510 10.37 -1.17 2.64
N THR A 511 11.68 -1.32 2.87
CA THR A 511 12.22 -2.22 3.89
C THR A 511 11.83 -1.80 5.30
N ALA A 512 11.88 -0.50 5.61
CA ALA A 512 11.42 0.02 6.90
C ALA A 512 9.91 -0.16 7.08
N PHE A 513 9.11 0.00 6.03
CA PHE A 513 7.67 -0.27 6.09
C PHE A 513 7.37 -1.72 6.46
N ALA A 514 7.96 -2.67 5.73
CA ALA A 514 7.77 -4.09 5.95
C ALA A 514 8.26 -4.54 7.34
N MET A 515 9.43 -4.05 7.77
CA MET A 515 9.99 -4.36 9.08
C MET A 515 9.15 -3.75 10.22
N GLY A 516 8.68 -2.52 10.06
CA GLY A 516 7.82 -1.84 11.04
C GLY A 516 6.51 -2.59 11.27
N ALA A 517 5.88 -3.09 10.20
CA ALA A 517 4.70 -3.94 10.29
C ALA A 517 5.02 -5.29 10.98
N ALA A 518 6.10 -5.95 10.60
CA ALA A 518 6.45 -7.27 11.15
C ALA A 518 6.84 -7.22 12.64
N MET A 519 7.50 -6.15 13.09
CA MET A 519 7.78 -5.88 14.51
C MET A 519 6.50 -5.62 15.33
N ALA A 520 5.41 -5.25 14.67
CA ALA A 520 4.08 -5.13 15.26
C ALA A 520 3.25 -6.41 15.16
N GLY A 521 3.80 -7.50 14.58
CA GLY A 521 3.08 -8.76 14.37
C GLY A 521 2.15 -8.76 13.15
N LEU A 522 2.33 -7.82 12.22
CA LEU A 522 1.65 -7.78 10.93
C LEU A 522 2.61 -8.19 9.82
N VAL A 523 2.28 -9.25 9.08
CA VAL A 523 3.09 -9.75 7.98
C VAL A 523 2.21 -9.99 6.75
N PRO A 524 2.76 -9.99 5.52
CA PRO A 524 1.98 -10.38 4.36
C PRO A 524 1.44 -11.81 4.54
N GLY A 525 0.13 -12.00 4.32
CA GLY A 525 -0.49 -13.34 4.39
C GLY A 525 0.12 -14.31 3.38
N ASN A 526 0.55 -13.79 2.24
CA ASN A 526 1.37 -14.49 1.26
C ASN A 526 2.34 -13.51 0.58
N VAL A 527 3.64 -13.67 0.78
CA VAL A 527 4.68 -12.82 0.17
C VAL A 527 4.64 -12.84 -1.35
N LYS A 528 4.26 -13.95 -1.98
CA LYS A 528 4.14 -14.03 -3.46
C LYS A 528 3.03 -13.12 -4.00
N SER A 529 1.99 -12.87 -3.20
CA SER A 529 0.89 -11.97 -3.57
C SER A 529 1.23 -10.49 -3.45
N VAL A 530 2.35 -10.14 -2.82
CA VAL A 530 2.78 -8.75 -2.66
C VAL A 530 3.24 -8.20 -4.01
N GLN A 531 2.68 -7.06 -4.38
CA GLN A 531 3.03 -6.33 -5.59
C GLN A 531 3.87 -5.12 -5.23
N ILE A 532 4.87 -4.85 -6.06
CA ILE A 532 5.77 -3.70 -5.93
C ILE A 532 5.78 -2.94 -7.25
N TYR A 533 5.90 -1.63 -7.18
CA TYR A 533 5.90 -0.77 -8.36
C TYR A 533 7.15 0.11 -8.42
N PRO A 534 7.78 0.23 -9.60
CA PRO A 534 7.42 -0.44 -10.85
C PRO A 534 7.71 -1.95 -10.84
N GLU A 535 6.88 -2.76 -11.52
CA GLU A 535 6.95 -4.24 -11.47
C GLU A 535 8.31 -4.81 -11.92
N GLU A 536 8.90 -4.21 -12.96
CA GLU A 536 10.23 -4.60 -13.48
C GLU A 536 11.39 -3.77 -12.88
N GLY A 537 11.09 -2.95 -11.86
CA GLY A 537 12.03 -2.06 -11.21
C GLY A 537 13.06 -2.75 -10.34
N ASN A 538 14.18 -2.07 -10.10
CA ASN A 538 15.15 -2.41 -9.05
C ASN A 538 14.85 -1.66 -7.73
N TYR A 539 13.65 -1.11 -7.58
CA TYR A 539 13.25 -0.32 -6.43
C TYR A 539 11.74 -0.44 -6.21
N CYS A 540 11.28 -0.13 -5.00
CA CYS A 540 9.87 -0.12 -4.65
C CYS A 540 9.44 1.31 -4.29
N ARG A 541 8.60 1.91 -5.14
CA ARG A 541 7.93 3.20 -4.87
C ARG A 541 6.51 3.01 -4.37
N MET A 542 5.85 1.92 -4.72
CA MET A 542 4.54 1.61 -4.16
C MET A 542 4.47 0.12 -3.86
N ILE A 543 3.75 -0.22 -2.80
CA ILE A 543 3.48 -1.61 -2.41
C ILE A 543 1.98 -1.82 -2.34
N ASN A 544 1.51 -2.97 -2.82
CA ASN A 544 0.17 -3.47 -2.55
C ASN A 544 0.28 -4.84 -1.88
N GLN A 545 -0.38 -4.98 -0.74
CA GLN A 545 -0.28 -6.18 0.08
C GLN A 545 -1.47 -6.38 1.00
N HIS A 546 -1.68 -7.64 1.37
CA HIS A 546 -2.61 -8.05 2.41
C HIS A 546 -1.83 -8.44 3.67
N LEU A 547 -1.86 -7.57 4.67
CA LEU A 547 -1.25 -7.80 5.98
C LEU A 547 -2.21 -8.55 6.89
N VAL A 548 -1.70 -9.59 7.54
CA VAL A 548 -2.43 -10.40 8.51
C VAL A 548 -1.70 -10.39 9.84
N ARG A 549 -2.48 -10.43 10.91
CA ARG A 549 -1.95 -10.52 12.27
C ARG A 549 -1.44 -11.93 12.55
N ARG A 550 -0.26 -12.01 13.17
CA ARG A 550 0.32 -13.25 13.72
C ARG A 550 0.35 -13.19 15.23
N LYS A 551 0.47 -14.37 15.85
CA LYS A 551 0.65 -14.50 17.31
C LYS A 551 2.08 -14.17 17.76
N TYR A 552 2.99 -14.00 16.81
CA TYR A 552 4.37 -13.61 17.02
C TYR A 552 4.70 -12.34 16.23
N SER A 553 5.79 -11.69 16.61
CA SER A 553 6.42 -10.61 15.83
C SER A 553 7.76 -11.06 15.28
N ILE A 554 8.15 -10.54 14.12
CA ILE A 554 9.50 -10.69 13.59
C ILE A 554 10.27 -9.42 13.93
N ARG A 555 11.46 -9.56 14.53
CA ARG A 555 12.35 -8.44 14.86
C ARG A 555 13.80 -8.80 14.61
N PHE A 556 14.69 -7.82 14.69
CA PHE A 556 16.13 -8.07 14.67
C PHE A 556 16.56 -8.88 15.89
N ALA A 557 17.53 -9.77 15.67
CA ALA A 557 18.20 -10.51 16.72
C ALA A 557 19.19 -9.59 17.45
N GLU A 558 19.14 -9.57 18.78
CA GLU A 558 20.01 -8.75 19.62
C GLU A 558 21.03 -9.63 20.36
N VAL A 559 22.18 -9.08 20.75
CA VAL A 559 23.17 -9.82 21.56
C VAL A 559 22.57 -10.32 22.88
N ALA A 560 21.56 -9.62 23.41
CA ALA A 560 20.81 -10.04 24.59
C ALA A 560 20.00 -11.33 24.38
N ASP A 561 19.69 -11.70 23.13
CA ASP A 561 18.97 -12.94 22.82
C ASP A 561 19.86 -14.18 22.89
N LEU A 562 21.19 -14.03 23.02
CA LEU A 562 22.17 -15.12 22.95
C LEU A 562 21.79 -16.36 23.79
N PRO A 563 21.32 -16.25 25.05
CA PRO A 563 20.89 -17.43 25.82
C PRO A 563 19.71 -18.19 25.18
N SER A 564 18.75 -17.46 24.59
CA SER A 564 17.62 -18.06 23.86
C SER A 564 18.07 -18.70 22.56
N LEU A 565 19.05 -18.10 21.88
CA LEU A 565 19.62 -18.62 20.65
C LEU A 565 20.45 -19.88 20.87
N GLU A 566 21.22 -19.98 21.95
CA GLU A 566 21.92 -21.20 22.36
C GLU A 566 20.94 -22.35 22.60
N ARG A 567 19.82 -22.06 23.28
CA ARG A 567 18.74 -23.02 23.47
C ARG A 567 18.16 -23.50 22.13
N LEU A 568 17.80 -22.59 21.24
CA LEU A 568 17.27 -22.94 19.91
C LEU A 568 18.27 -23.76 19.09
N GLU A 569 19.55 -23.42 19.13
CA GLU A 569 20.61 -24.17 18.45
C GLU A 569 20.67 -25.61 18.95
N SER A 570 20.60 -25.81 20.28
CA SER A 570 20.61 -27.14 20.90
C SER A 570 19.38 -28.00 20.56
N LEU A 571 18.23 -27.35 20.33
CA LEU A 571 16.98 -28.03 19.96
C LEU A 571 16.92 -28.36 18.47
N ALA A 572 17.50 -27.51 17.62
CA ALA A 572 17.42 -27.64 16.17
C ALA A 572 18.50 -28.57 15.58
N TRP A 573 19.65 -28.71 16.24
CA TRP A 573 20.82 -29.40 15.66
C TRP A 573 21.43 -30.45 16.60
N ALA A 574 21.95 -31.53 16.01
CA ALA A 574 22.79 -32.50 16.73
C ALA A 574 24.08 -31.83 17.24
N GLU A 575 24.63 -32.30 18.36
CA GLU A 575 25.75 -31.67 19.09
C GLU A 575 26.94 -31.29 18.18
N GLN A 576 27.33 -32.18 17.26
CA GLN A 576 28.44 -31.97 16.34
C GLN A 576 28.18 -30.89 15.27
N LEU A 577 26.92 -30.49 15.07
CA LEU A 577 26.52 -29.49 14.08
C LEU A 577 26.25 -28.12 14.72
N GLN A 578 26.13 -28.02 16.03
CA GLN A 578 25.77 -26.77 16.72
C GLN A 578 26.86 -25.71 16.57
N ALA A 579 26.47 -24.47 16.26
CA ALA A 579 27.34 -23.32 16.40
C ALA A 579 27.57 -23.02 17.89
N SER A 580 28.82 -22.73 18.27
CA SER A 580 29.15 -22.37 19.64
C SER A 580 28.58 -20.98 20.00
N PRO A 581 28.40 -20.67 21.30
CA PRO A 581 27.98 -19.33 21.74
C PRO A 581 28.82 -18.20 21.16
N SER A 582 30.14 -18.41 21.01
CA SER A 582 31.03 -17.41 20.41
C SER A 582 30.74 -17.21 18.92
N VAL A 583 30.44 -18.27 18.17
CA VAL A 583 30.07 -18.17 16.75
C VAL A 583 28.73 -17.44 16.59
N LEU A 584 27.74 -17.78 17.42
CA LEU A 584 26.45 -17.09 17.42
C LEU A 584 26.60 -15.60 17.74
N LYS A 585 27.37 -15.27 18.77
CA LYS A 585 27.68 -13.88 19.12
C LYS A 585 28.37 -13.13 17.98
N THR A 586 29.37 -13.73 17.33
CA THR A 586 30.04 -13.12 16.17
C THR A 586 29.07 -12.82 15.03
N ARG A 587 28.09 -13.69 14.75
CA ARG A 587 27.07 -13.45 13.73
C ARG A 587 26.27 -12.18 14.03
N LEU A 588 25.83 -12.03 15.28
CA LEU A 588 25.05 -10.87 15.72
C LEU A 588 25.86 -9.58 15.67
N GLU A 589 27.12 -9.59 16.12
CA GLU A 589 27.97 -8.39 16.14
C GLU A 589 28.46 -7.99 14.73
N THR A 590 28.69 -8.97 13.85
CA THR A 590 29.21 -8.70 12.50
C THR A 590 28.09 -8.25 11.56
N SER A 591 26.87 -8.77 11.73
CA SER A 591 25.75 -8.55 10.80
C SER A 591 24.45 -8.21 11.55
N PRO A 592 24.44 -7.16 12.39
CA PRO A 592 23.34 -6.90 13.33
C PRO A 592 21.99 -6.70 12.63
N THR A 593 21.98 -5.99 11.50
CA THR A 593 20.75 -5.60 10.78
C THR A 593 20.21 -6.65 9.82
N THR A 594 20.82 -7.84 9.74
CA THR A 594 20.34 -8.92 8.86
C THR A 594 19.78 -10.12 9.61
N ASN A 595 20.13 -10.32 10.88
CA ASN A 595 19.65 -11.49 11.63
C ASN A 595 18.25 -11.24 12.20
N LEU A 596 17.33 -12.18 12.00
CA LEU A 596 15.92 -12.04 12.41
C LEU A 596 15.55 -13.11 13.44
N VAL A 597 14.73 -12.74 14.42
CA VAL A 597 14.08 -13.66 15.36
C VAL A 597 12.57 -13.52 15.30
N CYS A 598 11.86 -14.61 15.56
CA CYS A 598 10.45 -14.56 15.92
C CYS A 598 10.31 -14.59 17.44
N GLU A 599 9.57 -13.62 17.96
CA GLU A 599 9.21 -13.53 19.36
C GLU A 599 7.72 -13.81 19.55
N MET A 600 7.40 -14.72 20.48
CA MET A 600 6.04 -15.08 20.87
C MET A 600 5.96 -15.11 22.39
N ASP A 601 5.00 -14.39 22.97
CA ASP A 601 4.81 -14.27 24.43
C ASP A 601 6.10 -13.89 25.20
N GLY A 602 6.89 -12.96 24.62
CA GLY A 602 8.15 -12.49 25.20
C GLY A 602 9.32 -13.48 25.10
N LYS A 603 9.16 -14.57 24.34
CA LYS A 603 10.20 -15.59 24.15
C LYS A 603 10.61 -15.68 22.69
N VAL A 604 11.92 -15.79 22.45
CA VAL A 604 12.46 -16.10 21.13
C VAL A 604 12.22 -17.58 20.82
N VAL A 605 11.41 -17.83 19.79
CA VAL A 605 10.96 -19.18 19.38
C VAL A 605 11.53 -19.62 18.04
N ALA A 606 12.09 -18.69 17.25
CA ALA A 606 12.82 -19.02 16.04
C ALA A 606 13.85 -17.95 15.71
N VAL A 607 14.87 -18.32 14.94
CA VAL A 607 15.91 -17.43 14.42
C VAL A 607 16.25 -17.79 12.98
N LEU A 608 16.51 -16.78 12.16
CA LEU A 608 17.11 -16.89 10.84
C LEU A 608 18.37 -15.99 10.82
N TYR A 609 19.52 -16.64 10.73
CA TYR A 609 20.81 -15.96 10.57
C TYR A 609 21.07 -15.65 9.10
N MET A 610 21.53 -14.43 8.83
CA MET A 610 21.81 -13.94 7.49
C MET A 610 22.99 -12.99 7.50
N GLN A 611 23.65 -12.85 6.36
CA GLN A 611 24.69 -11.83 6.15
C GLN A 611 24.67 -11.32 4.72
N ARG A 612 25.31 -10.18 4.46
CA ARG A 612 25.57 -9.68 3.11
C ARG A 612 26.99 -10.05 2.66
N ILE A 613 27.16 -10.40 1.39
CA ILE A 613 28.45 -10.67 0.74
C ILE A 613 28.51 -10.00 -0.64
N GLN A 614 29.72 -9.82 -1.17
CA GLN A 614 29.92 -9.10 -2.43
C GLN A 614 29.85 -10.00 -3.66
N SER A 615 30.36 -11.24 -3.58
CA SER A 615 30.43 -12.16 -4.72
C SER A 615 29.95 -13.58 -4.38
N GLU A 616 29.36 -14.26 -5.35
CA GLU A 616 29.03 -15.70 -5.25
C GLU A 616 30.31 -16.55 -5.07
N ASP A 617 31.46 -16.09 -5.56
CA ASP A 617 32.76 -16.76 -5.42
C ASP A 617 33.27 -16.78 -3.97
N ASP A 618 32.75 -15.91 -3.10
CA ASP A 618 33.15 -15.90 -1.68
C ASP A 618 32.65 -17.15 -0.96
N VAL A 619 31.57 -17.78 -1.46
CA VAL A 619 31.03 -19.04 -0.94
C VAL A 619 32.06 -20.16 -0.94
N ASP A 620 32.93 -20.24 -1.96
CA ASP A 620 33.93 -21.31 -2.06
C ASP A 620 35.04 -21.22 -1.01
N LYS A 621 35.19 -20.04 -0.39
CA LYS A 621 36.21 -19.78 0.64
C LYS A 621 35.64 -19.95 2.05
N GLN A 622 34.32 -20.09 2.18
CA GLN A 622 33.65 -20.12 3.47
C GLN A 622 33.70 -21.49 4.13
N LYS A 623 33.80 -21.46 5.47
CA LYS A 623 33.41 -22.57 6.35
C LYS A 623 32.21 -22.14 7.17
N PHE A 624 31.27 -23.04 7.42
CA PHE A 624 30.01 -22.72 8.11
C PHE A 624 30.20 -22.03 9.47
N MET A 625 31.21 -22.45 10.24
CA MET A 625 31.51 -21.87 11.56
C MET A 625 32.22 -20.50 11.50
N GLU A 626 32.77 -20.13 10.34
CA GLU A 626 33.58 -18.92 10.14
C GLU A 626 32.95 -17.97 9.10
N ILE A 627 31.68 -18.19 8.75
CA ILE A 627 31.02 -17.57 7.59
C ILE A 627 31.04 -16.02 7.66
N SER A 628 31.03 -15.47 8.88
CA SER A 628 31.06 -14.02 9.17
C SER A 628 32.33 -13.32 8.68
N GLN A 629 33.42 -14.03 8.41
CA GLN A 629 34.66 -13.44 7.88
C GLN A 629 34.50 -12.82 6.47
N THR A 630 33.45 -13.22 5.75
CA THR A 630 33.17 -12.73 4.39
C THR A 630 32.05 -11.68 4.35
N HIS A 631 31.55 -11.27 5.51
CA HIS A 631 30.50 -10.26 5.58
C HIS A 631 30.99 -8.91 5.02
N ASP A 632 30.17 -8.34 4.15
CA ASP A 632 30.30 -6.97 3.66
C ASP A 632 28.94 -6.27 3.82
N PRO A 633 28.82 -5.23 4.68
CA PRO A 633 27.58 -4.48 4.83
C PRO A 633 27.05 -3.86 3.52
N ALA A 634 27.93 -3.54 2.57
CA ALA A 634 27.59 -3.04 1.24
C ALA A 634 27.39 -4.17 0.21
N GLY A 635 27.57 -5.43 0.62
CA GLY A 635 27.48 -6.61 -0.23
C GLY A 635 26.15 -6.70 -0.97
N ARG A 636 26.17 -6.98 -2.27
CA ARG A 636 24.95 -7.01 -3.11
C ARG A 636 24.17 -8.32 -3.05
N ILE A 637 24.68 -9.31 -2.33
CA ILE A 637 24.08 -10.64 -2.20
C ILE A 637 23.71 -10.86 -0.73
N LEU A 638 22.43 -11.15 -0.46
CA LEU A 638 22.01 -11.59 0.86
C LEU A 638 22.18 -13.12 0.95
N GLN A 639 22.94 -13.59 1.93
CA GLN A 639 23.20 -15.00 2.18
C GLN A 639 22.42 -15.49 3.41
N LEU A 640 21.53 -16.45 3.20
CA LEU A 640 20.89 -17.21 4.27
C LEU A 640 21.92 -18.18 4.88
N VAL A 641 22.09 -18.10 6.21
CA VAL A 641 23.11 -18.88 6.94
C VAL A 641 22.49 -20.10 7.61
N ALA A 642 21.52 -19.90 8.50
CA ALA A 642 20.87 -20.99 9.23
C ALA A 642 19.50 -20.57 9.78
N ILE A 643 18.57 -21.52 9.84
CA ILE A 643 17.27 -21.36 10.49
C ILE A 643 17.21 -22.35 11.65
N ALA A 644 16.81 -21.89 12.83
CA ALA A 644 16.51 -22.73 13.98
C ALA A 644 15.15 -22.34 14.55
N THR A 645 14.32 -23.33 14.83
CA THR A 645 12.95 -23.16 15.35
C THR A 645 12.75 -24.05 16.56
N ASP A 646 12.03 -23.54 17.56
CA ASP A 646 11.58 -24.35 18.70
C ASP A 646 10.64 -25.47 18.20
N PRO A 647 10.92 -26.75 18.49
CA PRO A 647 10.05 -27.85 18.09
C PRO A 647 8.60 -27.70 18.55
N GLU A 648 8.34 -27.02 19.68
CA GLU A 648 6.99 -26.80 20.21
C GLU A 648 6.11 -25.92 19.30
N VAL A 649 6.71 -25.10 18.43
CA VAL A 649 5.99 -24.22 17.48
C VAL A 649 6.20 -24.64 16.02
N SER A 650 6.79 -25.81 15.80
CA SER A 650 7.15 -26.29 14.45
C SER A 650 5.94 -26.48 13.53
N ASN A 651 4.77 -26.81 14.10
CA ASN A 651 3.49 -26.93 13.38
C ASN A 651 2.91 -25.59 12.89
N MET A 652 3.43 -24.45 13.38
CA MET A 652 2.96 -23.11 12.99
C MET A 652 3.62 -22.58 11.70
N GLY A 653 4.60 -23.30 11.13
CA GLY A 653 5.26 -22.91 9.88
C GLY A 653 6.20 -21.70 9.99
N ILE A 654 6.62 -21.32 11.21
CA ILE A 654 7.41 -20.10 11.46
C ILE A 654 8.72 -20.06 10.66
N GLY A 655 9.43 -21.19 10.52
CA GLY A 655 10.67 -21.24 9.74
C GLY A 655 10.45 -20.92 8.25
N SER A 656 9.34 -21.38 7.67
CA SER A 656 8.94 -21.04 6.31
C SER A 656 8.61 -19.56 6.20
N GLU A 657 7.89 -19.00 7.18
CA GLU A 657 7.52 -17.58 7.16
C GLU A 657 8.73 -16.66 7.34
N LEU A 658 9.68 -16.99 8.20
CA LEU A 658 10.95 -16.25 8.33
C LEU A 658 11.73 -16.22 7.02
N ARG A 659 11.85 -17.36 6.34
CA ARG A 659 12.50 -17.41 5.00
C ARG A 659 11.73 -16.55 4.01
N SER A 660 10.41 -16.70 3.92
CA SER A 660 9.57 -15.93 3.00
C SER A 660 9.68 -14.43 3.26
N PHE A 661 9.71 -14.01 4.53
CA PHE A 661 9.86 -12.61 4.92
C PHE A 661 11.28 -12.07 4.63
N ALA A 662 12.33 -12.87 4.81
CA ALA A 662 13.69 -12.48 4.41
C ALA A 662 13.80 -12.24 2.89
N LEU A 663 13.20 -13.13 2.08
CA LEU A 663 13.11 -12.94 0.64
C LEU A 663 12.29 -11.70 0.26
N HIS A 664 11.24 -11.40 1.03
CA HIS A 664 10.45 -10.18 0.88
C HIS A 664 11.30 -8.93 1.13
N LEU A 665 12.02 -8.87 2.26
CA LEU A 665 12.93 -7.74 2.57
C LEU A 665 14.01 -7.58 1.49
N ALA A 666 14.63 -8.67 1.04
CA ALA A 666 15.62 -8.63 -0.04
C ALA A 666 15.03 -8.07 -1.34
N ARG A 667 13.79 -8.43 -1.69
CA ARG A 667 13.09 -7.90 -2.88
C ARG A 667 12.82 -6.40 -2.77
N LEU A 668 12.64 -5.86 -1.56
CA LEU A 668 12.36 -4.45 -1.32
C LEU A 668 13.63 -3.59 -1.24
N ASP A 669 14.80 -4.19 -0.97
CA ASP A 669 16.08 -3.50 -0.88
C ASP A 669 16.70 -3.30 -2.28
N PRO A 670 16.81 -2.06 -2.79
CA PRO A 670 17.37 -1.80 -4.13
C PRO A 670 18.87 -2.14 -4.25
N THR A 671 19.54 -2.38 -3.12
CA THR A 671 20.97 -2.70 -3.06
C THR A 671 21.24 -4.21 -3.09
N VAL A 672 20.20 -5.06 -3.01
CA VAL A 672 20.32 -6.52 -3.06
C VAL A 672 19.90 -7.02 -4.43
N ASP A 673 20.76 -7.80 -5.09
CA ASP A 673 20.50 -8.32 -6.44
C ASP A 673 19.76 -9.66 -6.42
N PHE A 674 20.16 -10.55 -5.50
CA PHE A 674 19.58 -11.88 -5.31
C PHE A 674 19.96 -12.45 -3.94
N VAL A 675 19.31 -13.54 -3.56
CA VAL A 675 19.55 -14.23 -2.28
C VAL A 675 20.18 -15.59 -2.57
N ILE A 676 21.15 -16.00 -1.76
CA ILE A 676 21.74 -17.34 -1.81
C ILE A 676 21.66 -18.01 -0.45
N GLY A 677 21.93 -19.31 -0.41
CA GLY A 677 22.19 -20.05 0.83
C GLY A 677 23.02 -21.29 0.53
N VAL A 678 23.77 -21.78 1.51
CA VAL A 678 24.41 -23.11 1.40
C VAL A 678 23.73 -24.03 2.39
N THR A 679 22.86 -24.88 1.86
CA THR A 679 22.05 -25.83 2.64
C THR A 679 22.72 -27.20 2.72
N ARG A 680 22.08 -28.16 3.42
CA ARG A 680 22.54 -29.56 3.51
C ARG A 680 21.44 -30.51 3.04
N CYS A 681 21.81 -31.74 2.68
CA CYS A 681 20.83 -32.80 2.48
C CYS A 681 20.49 -33.42 3.83
N ARG A 682 19.21 -33.78 4.02
CA ARG A 682 18.75 -34.49 5.21
C ARG A 682 18.93 -35.99 5.08
N ASP A 683 18.57 -36.55 3.93
CA ASP A 683 18.45 -37.99 3.75
C ASP A 683 19.63 -38.61 2.96
N PHE A 684 20.60 -37.79 2.56
CA PHE A 684 21.85 -38.29 2.00
C PHE A 684 22.61 -39.09 3.07
N LYS A 685 22.95 -40.33 2.71
CA LYS A 685 23.77 -41.22 3.55
C LYS A 685 24.99 -41.62 2.73
N GLY A 686 26.16 -41.10 3.12
CA GLY A 686 27.43 -41.42 2.48
C GLY A 686 27.62 -42.93 2.24
N GLY A 687 28.16 -43.27 1.07
CA GLY A 687 28.43 -44.67 0.66
C GLY A 687 27.38 -45.35 -0.23
N LYS A 688 26.25 -44.71 -0.56
CA LYS A 688 25.26 -45.21 -1.55
C LYS A 688 25.29 -44.53 -2.93
N GLY A 689 26.23 -43.60 -3.15
CA GLY A 689 26.37 -42.78 -4.35
C GLY A 689 27.18 -41.52 -4.03
N THR A 690 27.43 -40.66 -5.01
CA THR A 690 28.07 -39.35 -4.74
C THR A 690 27.03 -38.30 -4.37
N MET A 691 27.43 -37.28 -3.59
CA MET A 691 26.56 -36.13 -3.30
C MET A 691 26.05 -35.45 -4.57
N GLN A 692 26.91 -35.33 -5.59
CA GLN A 692 26.53 -34.75 -6.88
C GLN A 692 25.37 -35.52 -7.53
N GLN A 693 25.46 -36.86 -7.58
CA GLN A 693 24.39 -37.70 -8.13
C GLN A 693 23.08 -37.53 -7.35
N TYR A 694 23.16 -37.48 -6.02
CA TYR A 694 21.98 -37.31 -5.16
C TYR A 694 21.30 -35.96 -5.42
N VAL A 695 22.07 -34.87 -5.50
CA VAL A 695 21.55 -33.54 -5.81
C VAL A 695 20.98 -33.48 -7.23
N ASP A 696 21.63 -34.10 -8.22
CA ASP A 696 21.13 -34.17 -9.60
C ASP A 696 19.83 -34.99 -9.70
N ASP A 697 19.69 -36.04 -8.89
CA ASP A 697 18.45 -36.81 -8.77
C ASP A 697 17.32 -35.98 -8.15
N HIS A 698 17.61 -35.14 -7.15
CA HIS A 698 16.63 -34.19 -6.62
C HIS A 698 16.20 -33.17 -7.66
N LYS A 699 17.17 -32.52 -8.33
CA LYS A 699 16.91 -31.54 -9.40
C LYS A 699 16.05 -32.10 -10.52
N ALA A 700 16.20 -33.40 -10.83
CA ALA A 700 15.42 -34.08 -11.85
C ALA A 700 14.09 -34.66 -11.35
N GLY A 701 13.72 -34.45 -10.08
CA GLY A 701 12.50 -34.98 -9.46
C GLY A 701 12.49 -36.50 -9.27
N ARG A 702 13.65 -37.16 -9.36
CA ARG A 702 13.78 -38.62 -9.13
C ARG A 702 13.73 -38.97 -7.65
N ILE A 703 14.21 -38.05 -6.81
CA ILE A 703 14.11 -38.09 -5.35
C ILE A 703 13.70 -36.73 -4.80
N VAL A 704 13.28 -36.66 -3.54
CA VAL A 704 12.98 -35.40 -2.86
C VAL A 704 13.74 -35.40 -1.54
N ASP A 705 14.79 -34.57 -1.42
CA ASP A 705 15.43 -34.31 -0.14
C ASP A 705 14.63 -33.23 0.62
N PRO A 706 14.14 -33.48 1.83
CA PRO A 706 13.25 -32.53 2.51
C PRO A 706 13.85 -31.14 2.79
N ILE A 707 15.17 -31.04 3.03
CA ILE A 707 15.80 -29.74 3.33
C ILE A 707 16.09 -28.98 2.03
N VAL A 708 16.53 -29.66 0.97
CA VAL A 708 16.69 -29.00 -0.33
C VAL A 708 15.32 -28.59 -0.90
N ASP A 709 14.31 -29.46 -0.75
CA ASP A 709 12.93 -29.22 -1.19
C ASP A 709 12.26 -28.06 -0.45
N PHE A 710 12.54 -27.89 0.85
CA PHE A 710 12.11 -26.70 1.59
C PHE A 710 12.46 -25.41 0.84
N HIS A 711 13.64 -25.36 0.20
CA HIS A 711 14.07 -24.21 -0.57
C HIS A 711 13.54 -24.20 -2.02
N THR A 712 13.66 -25.31 -2.74
CA THR A 712 13.32 -25.39 -4.17
C THR A 712 11.82 -25.30 -4.43
N SER A 713 10.98 -25.84 -3.53
CA SER A 713 9.52 -25.65 -3.56
C SER A 713 9.08 -24.18 -3.42
N TYR A 714 9.98 -23.33 -2.96
CA TYR A 714 9.78 -21.88 -2.84
C TYR A 714 10.57 -21.06 -3.87
N GLY A 715 10.95 -21.68 -4.98
CA GLY A 715 11.59 -21.00 -6.11
C GLY A 715 13.11 -20.86 -6.02
N ALA A 716 13.76 -21.58 -5.11
CA ALA A 716 15.22 -21.66 -5.14
C ALA A 716 15.68 -22.57 -6.29
N GLU A 717 16.72 -22.14 -7.00
CA GLU A 717 17.44 -22.99 -7.93
C GLU A 717 18.64 -23.62 -7.21
N VAL A 718 18.85 -24.92 -7.43
CA VAL A 718 20.07 -25.60 -6.99
C VAL A 718 21.20 -25.31 -7.98
N VAL A 719 22.17 -24.52 -7.54
CA VAL A 719 23.30 -24.07 -8.38
C VAL A 719 24.35 -25.18 -8.50
N ARG A 720 24.96 -25.57 -7.38
CA ARG A 720 26.07 -26.54 -7.32
C ARG A 720 26.32 -27.05 -5.91
N ILE A 721 27.11 -28.11 -5.78
CA ILE A 721 27.67 -28.53 -4.49
C ILE A 721 28.85 -27.63 -4.07
N VAL A 722 29.07 -27.49 -2.76
CA VAL A 722 30.16 -26.71 -2.16
C VAL A 722 30.98 -27.66 -1.27
N PRO A 723 32.12 -28.19 -1.77
CA PRO A 723 32.95 -29.11 -1.01
C PRO A 723 33.53 -28.47 0.25
N ASP A 724 33.68 -29.27 1.31
CA ASP A 724 34.36 -28.87 2.55
C ASP A 724 33.71 -27.65 3.26
N PHE A 725 32.45 -27.33 2.97
CA PHE A 725 31.74 -26.19 3.54
C PHE A 725 31.46 -26.35 5.05
N ARG A 726 31.10 -27.56 5.48
CA ARG A 726 30.80 -27.89 6.89
C ARG A 726 31.53 -29.17 7.31
N PRO A 727 32.85 -29.11 7.58
CA PRO A 727 33.67 -30.29 7.84
C PRO A 727 33.16 -31.21 8.97
N GLU A 728 32.36 -30.67 9.89
CA GLU A 728 31.73 -31.39 11.01
C GLU A 728 30.59 -32.32 10.55
N ASP A 729 29.96 -32.05 9.41
CA ASP A 729 28.85 -32.83 8.85
C ASP A 729 29.34 -34.09 8.13
N LYS A 730 29.66 -35.12 8.91
CA LYS A 730 30.15 -36.40 8.37
C LYS A 730 29.10 -37.15 7.55
N GLU A 731 27.80 -36.90 7.76
CA GLU A 731 26.72 -37.54 7.00
C GLU A 731 26.71 -37.05 5.54
N ASN A 732 26.93 -35.75 5.35
CA ASN A 732 27.04 -35.11 4.03
C ASN A 732 28.49 -35.04 3.51
N GLU A 733 29.43 -35.74 4.13
CA GLU A 733 30.86 -35.75 3.75
C GLU A 733 31.48 -34.33 3.75
N GLY A 734 30.95 -33.43 4.58
CA GLY A 734 31.34 -32.02 4.65
C GLY A 734 30.86 -31.14 3.48
N VAL A 735 30.07 -31.68 2.56
CA VAL A 735 29.60 -31.01 1.34
C VAL A 735 28.29 -30.26 1.61
N GLY A 736 28.24 -28.97 1.24
CA GLY A 736 27.02 -28.16 1.20
C GLY A 736 26.39 -28.11 -0.19
N VAL A 737 25.17 -27.58 -0.28
CA VAL A 737 24.45 -27.38 -1.54
C VAL A 737 24.10 -25.90 -1.69
N LEU A 738 24.72 -25.23 -2.66
CA LEU A 738 24.44 -23.82 -2.96
C LEU A 738 23.09 -23.71 -3.69
N ILE A 739 22.21 -22.91 -3.10
CA ILE A 739 20.91 -22.54 -3.64
C ILE A 739 20.86 -21.03 -3.91
N LYS A 740 20.03 -20.63 -4.88
CA LYS A 740 19.87 -19.24 -5.30
C LYS A 740 18.41 -18.90 -5.55
N TYR A 741 17.97 -17.75 -5.05
CA TYR A 741 16.63 -17.21 -5.27
C TYR A 741 16.69 -15.99 -6.19
N GLY A 742 15.91 -16.03 -7.27
CA GLY A 742 15.54 -14.83 -8.02
C GLY A 742 14.48 -14.04 -7.26
N ILE A 743 14.86 -12.93 -6.62
CA ILE A 743 13.95 -12.15 -5.77
C ILE A 743 12.91 -11.32 -6.53
N LYS A 744 13.12 -11.11 -7.84
CA LYS A 744 12.19 -10.36 -8.71
C LYS A 744 11.02 -11.20 -9.21
N ASP A 745 11.24 -12.50 -9.37
CA ASP A 745 10.25 -13.42 -9.94
C ASP A 745 9.33 -14.03 -8.88
N LEU A 746 9.51 -13.66 -7.60
CA LEU A 746 8.72 -14.18 -6.47
C LEU A 746 7.20 -14.00 -6.63
N SER A 747 6.75 -13.01 -7.42
CA SER A 747 5.33 -12.78 -7.70
C SER A 747 4.85 -13.34 -9.05
N LYS A 748 5.72 -13.88 -9.91
CA LYS A 748 5.34 -14.36 -11.25
C LYS A 748 4.68 -15.74 -11.24
N ASP A 749 4.91 -16.54 -10.20
CA ASP A 749 4.17 -17.79 -9.97
C ASP A 749 2.70 -17.56 -9.59
N THR A 750 2.30 -16.31 -9.37
CA THR A 750 0.93 -15.88 -9.09
C THR A 750 0.20 -15.46 -10.38
N GLU A 751 0.52 -16.07 -11.53
CA GLU A 751 -0.51 -16.17 -12.56
C GLU A 751 -1.71 -16.82 -11.88
N LEU A 752 -2.76 -16.02 -11.68
CA LEU A 752 -4.11 -16.46 -11.38
C LEU A 752 -4.35 -17.68 -12.25
N VAL A 753 -4.22 -18.86 -11.65
CA VAL A 753 -4.75 -20.08 -12.23
C VAL A 753 -6.21 -19.76 -12.37
N GLN A 754 -6.62 -19.35 -13.58
CA GLN A 754 -8.02 -19.38 -13.97
C GLN A 754 -8.41 -20.82 -13.73
N VAL A 755 -9.04 -21.08 -12.59
CA VAL A 755 -9.67 -22.35 -12.28
C VAL A 755 -10.84 -22.44 -13.25
N LYS A 756 -10.54 -22.87 -14.48
CA LYS A 756 -11.53 -23.48 -15.34
C LYS A 756 -11.99 -24.71 -14.57
N ALA A 757 -13.22 -24.61 -14.07
CA ALA A 757 -14.01 -25.68 -13.49
C ALA A 757 -13.58 -27.05 -14.03
N LYS A 758 -12.81 -27.78 -13.22
CA LYS A 758 -12.55 -29.20 -13.41
C LYS A 758 -13.15 -29.87 -12.20
N VAL A 759 -14.36 -30.39 -12.41
CA VAL A 759 -15.08 -31.43 -11.66
C VAL A 759 -14.57 -31.62 -10.24
N GLU A 760 -15.37 -31.19 -9.26
CA GLU A 760 -15.20 -31.47 -7.84
C GLU A 760 -15.31 -32.98 -7.58
N ILE A 761 -14.18 -33.66 -7.69
CA ILE A 761 -14.05 -35.05 -7.25
C ILE A 761 -13.77 -35.01 -5.74
N PRO A 762 -14.61 -35.66 -4.90
CA PRO A 762 -14.36 -35.78 -3.46
C PRO A 762 -12.95 -36.34 -3.20
N SER A 763 -12.26 -35.83 -2.18
CA SER A 763 -10.87 -36.23 -1.90
C SER A 763 -10.74 -37.72 -1.64
N LEU A 764 -11.81 -38.38 -1.16
CA LEU A 764 -11.90 -39.84 -1.01
C LEU A 764 -11.73 -40.61 -2.34
N GLU A 765 -12.29 -40.12 -3.44
CA GLU A 765 -12.21 -40.80 -4.74
C GLU A 765 -10.80 -40.70 -5.33
N VAL A 766 -10.17 -39.54 -5.19
CA VAL A 766 -8.76 -39.35 -5.61
C VAL A 766 -7.83 -40.15 -4.71
N LEU A 767 -8.10 -40.20 -3.41
CA LEU A 767 -7.34 -41.02 -2.46
C LEU A 767 -7.46 -42.51 -2.78
N ALA A 768 -8.67 -42.99 -3.09
CA ALA A 768 -8.90 -44.37 -3.52
C ALA A 768 -8.11 -44.70 -4.79
N GLN A 769 -8.13 -43.80 -5.79
CA GLN A 769 -7.35 -43.97 -7.02
C GLN A 769 -5.84 -44.00 -6.75
N VAL A 770 -5.34 -43.06 -5.92
CA VAL A 770 -3.92 -43.00 -5.55
C VAL A 770 -3.48 -44.28 -4.82
N MET A 771 -4.30 -44.80 -3.92
CA MET A 771 -4.03 -46.06 -3.21
C MET A 771 -4.02 -47.24 -4.19
N GLU A 772 -4.99 -47.32 -5.11
CA GLU A 772 -5.09 -48.39 -6.10
C GLU A 772 -3.89 -48.40 -7.07
N GLU A 773 -3.45 -47.22 -7.53
CA GLU A 773 -2.26 -47.09 -8.37
C GLU A 773 -0.96 -47.46 -7.63
N LEU A 774 -0.96 -47.43 -6.30
CA LEU A 774 0.14 -47.89 -5.45
C LEU A 774 0.01 -49.36 -5.06
N GLY A 775 -1.03 -50.07 -5.53
CA GLY A 775 -1.26 -51.49 -5.28
C GLY A 775 -2.12 -51.82 -4.07
N TYR A 776 -2.78 -50.82 -3.47
CA TYR A 776 -3.63 -50.96 -2.29
C TYR A 776 -5.11 -50.82 -2.67
N THR A 777 -5.90 -51.85 -2.46
CA THR A 777 -7.35 -51.79 -2.67
C THR A 777 -8.04 -51.22 -1.43
N LEU A 778 -8.70 -50.07 -1.58
CA LEU A 778 -9.50 -49.46 -0.52
C LEU A 778 -10.86 -50.17 -0.40
N ASP A 779 -11.17 -50.72 0.78
CA ASP A 779 -12.51 -51.19 1.11
C ASP A 779 -13.34 -50.03 1.66
N ARG A 780 -14.39 -49.62 0.94
CA ARG A 780 -15.27 -48.51 1.37
C ARG A 780 -16.05 -48.80 2.66
N GLY A 781 -16.09 -50.06 3.11
CA GLY A 781 -16.65 -50.44 4.41
C GLY A 781 -15.72 -50.19 5.61
N ASP A 782 -14.44 -49.84 5.38
CA ASP A 782 -13.41 -49.77 6.42
C ASP A 782 -12.53 -48.50 6.29
N LEU A 783 -13.17 -47.34 6.10
CA LEU A 783 -12.47 -46.04 5.91
C LEU A 783 -11.77 -45.52 7.17
N HIS A 784 -12.14 -46.04 8.34
CA HIS A 784 -11.52 -45.72 9.63
C HIS A 784 -10.24 -46.51 9.91
N LYS A 785 -9.90 -47.45 9.03
CA LYS A 785 -8.68 -48.23 9.12
C LYS A 785 -7.46 -47.35 8.84
N GLY A 786 -6.43 -47.48 9.69
CA GLY A 786 -5.21 -46.71 9.54
C GLY A 786 -4.42 -47.13 8.30
N PHE A 787 -3.66 -46.21 7.69
CA PHE A 787 -2.87 -46.54 6.49
C PHE A 787 -1.87 -47.69 6.72
N TYR A 788 -1.31 -47.81 7.93
CA TYR A 788 -0.44 -48.93 8.32
C TYR A 788 -1.15 -50.28 8.34
N ASP A 789 -2.45 -50.30 8.64
CA ASP A 789 -3.25 -51.54 8.66
C ASP A 789 -3.57 -52.03 7.23
N TYR A 790 -3.40 -51.17 6.22
CA TYR A 790 -3.38 -51.55 4.80
C TYR A 790 -2.03 -52.18 4.38
N GLY A 791 -1.05 -52.24 5.29
CA GLY A 791 0.29 -52.76 5.03
C GLY A 791 1.27 -51.71 4.51
N MET A 792 0.90 -50.43 4.51
CA MET A 792 1.76 -49.35 4.06
C MET A 792 2.89 -49.07 5.05
N ASP A 793 4.10 -48.85 4.55
CA ASP A 793 5.22 -48.34 5.34
C ASP A 793 5.34 -46.80 5.25
N SER A 794 6.20 -46.21 6.09
CA SER A 794 6.37 -44.76 6.15
C SER A 794 6.84 -44.13 4.83
N LEU A 795 7.47 -44.89 3.94
CA LEU A 795 7.92 -44.41 2.62
C LEU A 795 6.78 -44.44 1.60
N GLU A 796 5.83 -45.35 1.75
CA GLU A 796 4.61 -45.42 0.95
C GLU A 796 3.61 -44.32 1.32
N LEU A 797 3.51 -43.96 2.61
CA LEU A 797 2.75 -42.78 3.04
C LEU A 797 3.25 -41.51 2.35
N VAL A 798 4.58 -41.32 2.29
CA VAL A 798 5.17 -40.18 1.57
C VAL A 798 4.77 -40.17 0.09
N ARG A 799 4.65 -41.33 -0.56
CA ARG A 799 4.19 -41.44 -1.95
C ARG A 799 2.71 -41.10 -2.11
N VAL A 800 1.85 -41.54 -1.18
CA VAL A 800 0.43 -41.17 -1.14
C VAL A 800 0.30 -39.65 -1.07
N ARG A 801 0.97 -39.00 -0.11
CA ARG A 801 0.99 -37.53 0.02
C ARG A 801 1.46 -36.84 -1.26
N ASN A 802 2.57 -37.30 -1.86
CA ASN A 802 3.11 -36.69 -3.09
C ASN A 802 2.13 -36.77 -4.26
N ARG A 803 1.44 -37.90 -4.41
CA ARG A 803 0.43 -38.05 -5.46
C ARG A 803 -0.80 -37.21 -5.19
N LEU A 804 -1.24 -37.08 -3.93
CA LEU A 804 -2.34 -36.19 -3.57
C LEU A 804 -1.98 -34.72 -3.80
N SER A 805 -0.78 -34.31 -3.39
CA SER A 805 -0.25 -32.96 -3.65
C SER A 805 -0.20 -32.66 -5.15
N SER A 806 0.21 -33.63 -5.96
CA SER A 806 0.20 -33.51 -7.43
C SER A 806 -1.21 -33.47 -8.01
N SER A 807 -2.13 -34.32 -7.54
CA SER A 807 -3.51 -34.41 -8.05
C SER A 807 -4.37 -33.20 -7.69
N PHE A 808 -4.13 -32.60 -6.52
CA PHE A 808 -4.87 -31.42 -6.05
C PHE A 808 -4.16 -30.09 -6.30
N HIS A 809 -2.89 -30.13 -6.74
CA HIS A 809 -2.03 -28.94 -6.87
C HIS A 809 -1.92 -28.17 -5.53
N LEU A 810 -2.00 -28.90 -4.42
CA LEU A 810 -1.89 -28.36 -3.06
C LEU A 810 -0.53 -28.68 -2.49
N ASN A 811 0.00 -27.75 -1.68
CA ASN A 811 1.19 -28.00 -0.89
C ASN A 811 0.81 -28.73 0.40
N LEU A 812 0.86 -30.06 0.38
CA LEU A 812 0.45 -30.90 1.51
C LEU A 812 1.63 -31.12 2.48
N PRO A 813 1.47 -30.82 3.79
CA PRO A 813 2.55 -30.93 4.77
C PRO A 813 3.05 -32.37 4.92
N ALA A 814 4.33 -32.52 5.29
CA ALA A 814 4.96 -33.84 5.43
C ALA A 814 4.38 -34.72 6.54
N THR A 815 3.72 -34.09 7.52
CA THR A 815 3.05 -34.77 8.64
C THR A 815 1.60 -35.11 8.35
N LEU A 816 1.03 -34.71 7.20
CA LEU A 816 -0.41 -34.82 6.93
C LEU A 816 -0.97 -36.23 7.19
N LEU A 817 -0.27 -37.28 6.76
CA LEU A 817 -0.68 -38.67 6.95
C LEU A 817 -0.44 -39.22 8.36
N LEU A 818 0.31 -38.49 9.20
CA LEU A 818 0.48 -38.77 10.63
C LEU A 818 -0.61 -38.05 11.44
N ASP A 819 -0.95 -36.82 11.04
CA ASP A 819 -1.99 -35.99 11.66
C ASP A 819 -3.39 -36.55 11.37
N PHE A 820 -3.57 -37.17 10.19
CA PHE A 820 -4.79 -37.83 9.75
C PHE A 820 -4.48 -39.28 9.33
N PRO A 821 -4.37 -40.22 10.29
CA PRO A 821 -3.80 -41.54 10.06
C PRO A 821 -4.76 -42.53 9.38
N THR A 822 -6.03 -42.15 9.18
CA THR A 822 -7.05 -42.97 8.51
C THR A 822 -7.45 -42.37 7.18
N VAL A 823 -7.95 -43.21 6.27
CA VAL A 823 -8.40 -42.80 4.94
C VAL A 823 -9.52 -41.77 5.03
N LYS A 824 -10.45 -41.95 5.97
CA LYS A 824 -11.56 -41.04 6.21
C LYS A 824 -11.07 -39.67 6.70
N ASP A 825 -10.25 -39.65 7.74
CA ASP A 825 -9.81 -38.39 8.37
C ASP A 825 -8.99 -37.54 7.39
N LEU A 826 -8.17 -38.19 6.55
CA LEU A 826 -7.40 -37.52 5.51
C LEU A 826 -8.30 -36.96 4.40
N ALA A 827 -9.27 -37.75 3.92
CA ALA A 827 -10.17 -37.31 2.87
C ALA A 827 -11.03 -36.13 3.33
N GLU A 828 -11.59 -36.18 4.54
CA GLU A 828 -12.38 -35.10 5.12
C GLU A 828 -11.54 -33.85 5.38
N GLN A 829 -10.29 -34.00 5.84
CA GLN A 829 -9.40 -32.85 5.99
C GLN A 829 -9.06 -32.22 4.64
N LEU A 830 -8.74 -33.03 3.63
CA LEU A 830 -8.43 -32.53 2.30
C LEU A 830 -9.65 -31.88 1.63
N ASP A 831 -10.85 -32.39 1.88
CA ASP A 831 -12.08 -31.76 1.44
C ASP A 831 -12.32 -30.45 2.20
N ARG A 832 -12.09 -30.37 3.52
CA ARG A 832 -12.12 -29.09 4.27
C ARG A 832 -11.11 -28.07 3.74
N ASP A 833 -9.86 -28.47 3.51
CA ASP A 833 -8.80 -27.60 2.98
C ASP A 833 -9.09 -27.13 1.55
N ARG A 834 -9.94 -27.87 0.81
CA ARG A 834 -10.40 -27.56 -0.55
C ARG A 834 -11.79 -26.89 -0.60
N GLY A 835 -12.44 -26.69 0.55
CA GLY A 835 -13.78 -26.11 0.63
C GLY A 835 -14.94 -27.05 0.24
N LEU A 836 -14.71 -28.36 0.20
CA LEU A 836 -15.67 -29.43 -0.16
C LEU A 836 -16.32 -30.12 1.06
N GLY A 837 -16.07 -29.64 2.27
CA GLY A 837 -16.22 -30.38 3.53
C GLY A 837 -17.62 -30.62 4.11
N ASP A 838 -18.71 -30.05 3.57
CA ASP A 838 -20.03 -30.05 4.24
C ASP A 838 -21.14 -30.82 3.48
N ALA A 839 -20.86 -32.05 3.05
CA ALA A 839 -21.89 -32.92 2.47
C ALA A 839 -22.17 -34.24 3.24
N SER A 840 -21.47 -34.55 4.33
CA SER A 840 -21.52 -35.92 4.91
C SER A 840 -21.87 -36.04 6.40
N GLU A 841 -22.02 -34.98 7.19
CA GLU A 841 -22.32 -35.12 8.64
C GLU A 841 -23.77 -34.79 9.05
N THR A 842 -24.66 -34.39 8.14
CA THR A 842 -26.05 -34.03 8.47
C THR A 842 -27.04 -35.19 8.64
N MET A 843 -26.60 -36.46 8.60
CA MET A 843 -27.52 -37.62 8.62
C MET A 843 -27.59 -38.45 9.92
N SER A 844 -26.91 -38.10 11.02
CA SER A 844 -26.93 -38.98 12.22
C SER A 844 -27.13 -38.31 13.59
N ALA A 845 -27.72 -37.12 13.66
CA ALA A 845 -28.14 -36.56 14.95
C ALA A 845 -29.45 -35.75 14.86
N THR A 846 -30.52 -36.39 14.40
CA THR A 846 -31.90 -35.90 14.61
C THR A 846 -32.51 -36.61 15.83
N SER A 847 -32.36 -36.01 17.00
CA SER A 847 -33.50 -35.76 17.91
C SER A 847 -33.07 -34.84 19.05
N SER A 848 -33.86 -33.78 19.24
CA SER A 848 -33.85 -32.78 20.32
C SER A 848 -32.78 -31.68 20.25
N ALA A 849 -33.03 -30.65 19.45
CA ALA A 849 -32.74 -29.27 19.79
C ALA A 849 -33.82 -28.37 19.15
N GLU A 850 -34.28 -27.40 19.94
CA GLU A 850 -35.29 -26.40 19.60
C GLU A 850 -34.77 -25.47 18.50
N SER A 851 -35.70 -24.99 17.68
CA SER A 851 -35.51 -24.05 16.57
C SER A 851 -34.98 -22.69 17.05
N GLU A 852 -33.84 -22.26 16.49
CA GLU A 852 -33.51 -20.84 16.34
C GLU A 852 -33.58 -20.52 14.85
N ASP A 853 -34.40 -19.52 14.54
CA ASP A 853 -34.94 -19.21 13.22
C ASP A 853 -33.91 -18.62 12.24
N GLU A 854 -34.04 -19.03 10.98
CA GLU A 854 -33.55 -18.35 9.79
C GLU A 854 -34.11 -16.91 9.74
N VAL A 855 -33.25 -15.89 9.61
CA VAL A 855 -33.72 -14.53 9.31
C VAL A 855 -33.89 -14.38 7.81
N GLU A 856 -34.99 -14.92 7.30
CA GLU A 856 -35.63 -14.42 6.08
C GLU A 856 -36.49 -13.22 6.52
N ILE A 857 -36.23 -12.00 6.03
CA ILE A 857 -37.14 -10.85 6.29
C ILE A 857 -38.42 -11.05 5.45
N SER A 858 -39.24 -12.00 5.91
CA SER A 858 -40.55 -12.35 5.35
C SER A 858 -41.58 -11.29 5.77
N GLY A 859 -41.71 -10.24 4.95
CA GLY A 859 -42.72 -9.20 5.18
C GLY A 859 -42.98 -8.30 3.98
N TRP A 860 -41.99 -8.11 3.10
CA TRP A 860 -42.07 -7.15 1.99
C TRP A 860 -42.86 -7.61 0.76
N GLU A 861 -42.92 -8.92 0.48
CA GLU A 861 -43.56 -9.45 -0.73
C GLU A 861 -45.10 -9.27 -0.75
N GLY A 862 -45.71 -9.06 0.41
CA GLY A 862 -47.16 -8.91 0.59
C GLY A 862 -47.66 -7.48 0.84
N VAL A 863 -46.77 -6.48 0.96
CA VAL A 863 -47.16 -5.12 1.39
C VAL A 863 -48.10 -4.48 0.38
N THR A 864 -49.33 -4.19 0.82
CA THR A 864 -50.33 -3.52 0.00
C THR A 864 -50.08 -2.01 -0.06
N PRO A 865 -50.56 -1.32 -1.11
CA PRO A 865 -50.52 0.15 -1.16
C PRO A 865 -51.15 0.83 0.06
N SER A 866 -52.19 0.21 0.64
CA SER A 866 -52.87 0.73 1.83
C SER A 866 -51.99 0.64 3.09
N GLU A 867 -51.29 -0.48 3.29
CA GLU A 867 -50.34 -0.64 4.41
C GLU A 867 -49.14 0.29 4.27
N LEU A 868 -48.63 0.46 3.05
CA LEU A 868 -47.55 1.40 2.77
C LEU A 868 -47.98 2.85 3.05
N LEU A 869 -49.20 3.23 2.65
CA LEU A 869 -49.76 4.56 2.94
C LEU A 869 -49.95 4.76 4.44
N GLU A 870 -50.44 3.76 5.16
CA GLU A 870 -50.59 3.84 6.62
C GLU A 870 -49.23 4.07 7.30
N LEU A 871 -48.20 3.33 6.90
CA LEU A 871 -46.84 3.50 7.39
C LEU A 871 -46.29 4.91 7.08
N GLN A 872 -46.45 5.40 5.85
CA GLN A 872 -46.04 6.76 5.45
C GLN A 872 -46.78 7.85 6.26
N GLU A 873 -48.08 7.68 6.50
CA GLU A 873 -48.86 8.62 7.32
C GLU A 873 -48.37 8.67 8.77
N ARG A 874 -47.92 7.55 9.32
CA ARG A 874 -47.33 7.49 10.68
C ARG A 874 -45.98 8.20 10.76
N PHE A 875 -45.12 8.03 9.74
CA PHE A 875 -43.89 8.84 9.64
C PHE A 875 -44.22 10.32 9.57
N LYS A 876 -45.12 10.69 8.66
CA LYS A 876 -45.54 12.07 8.44
C LYS A 876 -46.09 12.70 9.72
N SER A 877 -46.96 11.99 10.45
CA SER A 877 -47.53 12.43 11.72
C SER A 877 -46.45 12.66 12.79
N THR A 878 -45.46 11.76 12.87
CA THR A 878 -44.35 11.88 13.81
C THR A 878 -43.45 13.06 13.45
N TYR A 879 -43.04 13.20 12.19
CA TYR A 879 -42.19 14.29 11.74
C TYR A 879 -42.84 15.67 11.86
N LYS A 880 -44.18 15.77 11.84
CA LYS A 880 -44.92 17.03 12.08
C LYS A 880 -44.85 17.53 13.52
N GLN A 881 -44.41 16.72 14.48
CA GLN A 881 -44.34 17.16 15.88
C GLN A 881 -43.33 18.32 16.05
N PRO A 882 -43.62 19.31 16.93
CA PRO A 882 -42.77 20.49 17.09
C PRO A 882 -41.30 20.20 17.41
N ALA A 883 -41.02 19.12 18.14
CA ALA A 883 -39.66 18.72 18.50
C ALA A 883 -38.83 18.34 17.25
N TYR A 884 -39.37 17.50 16.37
CA TYR A 884 -38.71 17.10 15.13
C TYR A 884 -38.63 18.26 14.12
N GLN A 885 -39.70 19.06 14.00
CA GLN A 885 -39.67 20.26 13.14
C GLN A 885 -38.58 21.24 13.55
N LYS A 886 -38.35 21.42 14.86
CA LYS A 886 -37.24 22.24 15.37
C LYS A 886 -35.88 21.65 15.00
N GLN A 887 -35.69 20.34 15.17
CA GLN A 887 -34.45 19.66 14.81
C GLN A 887 -34.15 19.77 13.30
N PHE A 888 -35.14 19.48 12.44
CA PHE A 888 -35.00 19.62 11.00
C PHE A 888 -34.66 21.06 10.59
N ALA A 889 -35.29 22.07 11.19
CA ALA A 889 -34.97 23.47 10.90
C ALA A 889 -33.55 23.88 11.36
N GLU A 890 -33.12 23.40 12.53
CA GLU A 890 -31.77 23.66 13.05
C GLU A 890 -30.69 23.00 12.18
N LEU A 891 -30.90 21.74 11.81
CA LEU A 891 -30.01 20.99 10.92
C LEU A 891 -30.00 21.59 9.51
N ALA A 892 -31.15 21.97 8.95
CA ALA A 892 -31.22 22.57 7.62
C ALA A 892 -30.45 23.89 7.57
N ARG A 893 -30.56 24.72 8.60
CA ARG A 893 -29.79 25.96 8.72
C ARG A 893 -28.29 25.71 8.87
N LYS A 894 -27.89 24.68 9.61
CA LYS A 894 -26.48 24.32 9.81
C LYS A 894 -25.84 23.77 8.53
N CYS A 895 -26.62 23.04 7.74
CA CYS A 895 -26.14 22.37 6.54
C CYS A 895 -26.29 23.21 5.26
N TYR A 896 -27.10 24.27 5.24
CA TYR A 896 -27.25 25.15 4.08
C TYR A 896 -25.90 25.76 3.60
N PRO A 897 -25.59 25.75 2.28
CA PRO A 897 -26.40 25.29 1.13
C PRO A 897 -26.17 23.83 0.70
N ASP A 898 -25.48 23.00 1.50
CA ASP A 898 -25.23 21.59 1.23
C ASP A 898 -26.40 20.65 1.63
N MET A 899 -27.21 20.28 0.64
CA MET A 899 -28.36 19.36 0.81
C MET A 899 -27.94 17.97 1.28
N MET A 900 -26.76 17.51 0.87
CA MET A 900 -26.31 16.15 1.17
C MET A 900 -25.85 16.04 2.62
N ARG A 901 -25.14 17.07 3.11
CA ARG A 901 -24.81 17.18 4.54
C ARG A 901 -26.06 17.19 5.41
N TYR A 902 -27.14 17.80 4.92
CA TYR A 902 -28.43 17.78 5.61
C TYR A 902 -29.07 16.39 5.65
N ILE A 903 -29.13 15.70 4.50
CA ILE A 903 -29.72 14.34 4.40
C ILE A 903 -29.03 13.37 5.38
N LEU A 904 -27.71 13.47 5.53
CA LEU A 904 -26.95 12.63 6.46
C LEU A 904 -27.19 13.01 7.92
N ALA A 905 -27.26 14.31 8.23
CA ALA A 905 -27.50 14.76 9.58
C ALA A 905 -28.88 14.35 10.12
N ILE A 906 -29.87 14.22 9.24
CA ILE A 906 -31.22 13.78 9.62
C ILE A 906 -31.36 12.25 9.66
N GLU A 907 -30.40 11.50 9.12
CA GLU A 907 -30.51 10.04 8.99
C GLU A 907 -30.73 9.35 10.34
N GLU A 908 -30.05 9.78 11.41
CA GLU A 908 -30.26 9.23 12.75
C GLU A 908 -31.70 9.44 13.24
N ILE A 909 -32.30 10.60 12.91
CA ILE A 909 -33.69 10.92 13.23
C ILE A 909 -34.62 9.99 12.45
N LEU A 910 -34.34 9.78 11.15
CA LEU A 910 -35.14 8.90 10.31
C LEU A 910 -35.08 7.46 10.81
N VAL A 911 -33.89 6.93 11.12
CA VAL A 911 -33.73 5.57 11.66
C VAL A 911 -34.44 5.41 13.01
N GLN A 912 -34.35 6.41 13.89
CA GLN A 912 -35.00 6.38 15.21
C GLN A 912 -36.53 6.35 15.11
N VAL A 913 -37.11 7.01 14.10
CA VAL A 913 -38.56 7.07 13.89
C VAL A 913 -39.06 5.89 13.06
N GLU A 914 -38.35 5.55 11.98
CA GLU A 914 -38.78 4.56 11.01
C GLU A 914 -38.58 3.13 11.50
N GLY A 915 -37.49 2.84 12.22
CA GLY A 915 -37.18 1.51 12.73
C GLY A 915 -38.31 0.89 13.59
N PRO A 916 -38.77 1.54 14.67
CA PRO A 916 -39.86 1.03 15.50
C PRO A 916 -41.16 0.75 14.73
N LEU A 917 -41.44 1.56 13.71
CA LEU A 917 -42.63 1.42 12.89
C LEU A 917 -42.48 0.29 11.87
N LEU A 918 -41.32 0.15 11.24
CA LEU A 918 -41.03 -0.99 10.37
C LEU A 918 -41.14 -2.31 11.16
N LEU A 919 -40.64 -2.35 12.40
CA LEU A 919 -40.75 -3.52 13.27
C LEU A 919 -42.20 -3.81 13.64
N GLU A 920 -42.98 -2.77 13.97
CA GLU A 920 -44.40 -2.91 14.30
C GLU A 920 -45.23 -3.47 13.14
N PHE A 921 -44.89 -3.12 11.90
CA PHE A 921 -45.54 -3.65 10.69
C PHE A 921 -45.01 -5.03 10.27
N GLY A 922 -44.08 -5.63 11.03
CA GLY A 922 -43.45 -6.91 10.68
C GLY A 922 -42.60 -6.85 9.41
N LEU A 923 -42.12 -5.66 9.05
CA LEU A 923 -41.30 -5.43 7.85
C LEU A 923 -39.80 -5.57 8.13
N ILE A 924 -39.44 -5.60 9.40
CA ILE A 924 -38.13 -5.94 9.94
C ILE A 924 -38.36 -6.74 11.24
N ASP A 925 -37.33 -7.44 11.70
CA ASP A 925 -37.37 -8.31 12.89
C ASP A 925 -36.55 -7.77 14.08
N ALA A 926 -35.66 -6.81 13.84
CA ALA A 926 -34.84 -6.17 14.86
C ALA A 926 -34.69 -4.64 14.65
N LEU A 927 -34.37 -3.93 15.74
CA LEU A 927 -34.12 -2.46 15.75
C LEU A 927 -32.64 -2.09 15.64
N ASP A 928 -31.75 -3.05 15.35
CA ASP A 928 -30.38 -2.70 15.06
C ASP A 928 -30.32 -1.88 13.76
N TRP A 929 -29.28 -1.05 13.66
CA TRP A 929 -29.17 -0.08 12.58
C TRP A 929 -29.22 -0.73 11.20
N GLN A 930 -28.65 -1.93 11.04
CA GLN A 930 -28.57 -2.61 9.74
C GLN A 930 -29.95 -3.08 9.28
N THR A 931 -30.69 -3.77 10.15
CA THR A 931 -32.01 -4.30 9.83
C THR A 931 -32.97 -3.17 9.44
N VAL A 932 -32.91 -2.05 10.18
CA VAL A 932 -33.69 -0.85 9.85
C VAL A 932 -33.33 -0.30 8.47
N GLN A 933 -32.05 -0.25 8.09
CA GLN A 933 -31.64 0.29 6.79
C GLN A 933 -32.00 -0.61 5.60
N ILE A 934 -31.91 -1.93 5.78
CA ILE A 934 -32.42 -2.91 4.80
C ILE A 934 -33.92 -2.69 4.62
N GLY A 935 -34.67 -2.62 5.73
CA GLY A 935 -36.11 -2.31 5.70
C GLY A 935 -36.43 -1.00 4.98
N ARG A 936 -35.70 0.09 5.25
CA ARG A 936 -35.88 1.38 4.56
C ARG A 936 -35.56 1.32 3.06
N SER A 937 -34.61 0.49 2.67
CA SER A 937 -34.25 0.26 1.26
C SER A 937 -35.38 -0.48 0.53
N HIS A 938 -35.91 -1.56 1.12
CA HIS A 938 -37.09 -2.25 0.61
C HIS A 938 -38.32 -1.36 0.58
N MET A 939 -38.51 -0.50 1.59
CA MET A 939 -39.57 0.50 1.63
C MET A 939 -39.50 1.44 0.42
N THR A 940 -38.32 1.96 0.13
CA THR A 940 -38.08 2.86 -1.00
C THR A 940 -38.37 2.14 -2.33
N ALA A 941 -37.89 0.91 -2.50
CA ALA A 941 -38.20 0.10 -3.68
C ALA A 941 -39.71 -0.14 -3.84
N THR A 942 -40.41 -0.40 -2.72
CA THR A 942 -41.86 -0.63 -2.69
C THR A 942 -42.65 0.64 -3.00
N GLN A 943 -42.20 1.81 -2.52
CA GLN A 943 -42.76 3.11 -2.90
C GLN A 943 -42.63 3.36 -4.41
N ILE A 944 -41.45 3.12 -4.98
CA ILE A 944 -41.19 3.26 -6.42
C ILE A 944 -42.04 2.28 -7.25
N LYS A 945 -42.31 1.09 -6.71
CA LYS A 945 -43.19 0.10 -7.36
C LYS A 945 -44.63 0.63 -7.46
N TYR A 946 -45.18 1.24 -6.41
CA TYR A 946 -46.60 1.62 -6.36
C TYR A 946 -46.93 3.04 -6.84
N TRP A 947 -45.99 3.98 -6.76
CA TRP A 947 -46.28 5.42 -6.96
C TRP A 947 -46.78 5.84 -8.36
N LYS A 948 -46.72 4.94 -9.37
CA LYS A 948 -47.29 5.17 -10.71
C LYS A 948 -48.79 4.90 -10.75
N ASP A 949 -49.20 3.85 -10.04
CA ASP A 949 -50.59 3.37 -10.03
C ASP A 949 -51.39 3.91 -8.83
N TYR A 950 -50.68 4.39 -7.79
CA TYR A 950 -51.23 4.97 -6.57
C TYR A 950 -50.59 6.34 -6.30
N PRO A 951 -51.11 7.42 -6.91
CA PRO A 951 -50.54 8.78 -6.78
C PRO A 951 -50.42 9.27 -5.33
N GLU A 952 -51.28 8.78 -4.43
CA GLU A 952 -51.27 9.12 -3.01
C GLU A 952 -49.96 8.69 -2.32
N VAL A 953 -49.34 7.58 -2.76
CA VAL A 953 -48.05 7.10 -2.23
C VAL A 953 -46.95 8.11 -2.55
N LYS A 954 -46.96 8.65 -3.78
CA LYS A 954 -46.03 9.69 -4.21
C LYS A 954 -46.28 11.00 -3.46
N GLN A 955 -47.54 11.42 -3.38
CA GLN A 955 -47.91 12.66 -2.71
C GLN A 955 -47.45 12.65 -1.24
N THR A 956 -47.67 11.54 -0.54
CA THR A 956 -47.30 11.41 0.87
C THR A 956 -45.77 11.41 1.04
N MET A 957 -45.04 10.78 0.12
CA MET A 957 -43.58 10.85 0.07
C MET A 957 -43.08 12.29 -0.13
N ASP A 958 -43.64 13.02 -1.09
CA ASP A 958 -43.30 14.43 -1.36
C ASP A 958 -43.60 15.31 -0.13
N GLU A 959 -44.72 15.06 0.57
CA GLU A 959 -45.04 15.75 1.82
C GLU A 959 -44.04 15.44 2.95
N ILE A 960 -43.58 14.20 3.07
CA ILE A 960 -42.55 13.81 4.04
C ILE A 960 -41.23 14.52 3.73
N LEU A 961 -40.81 14.55 2.46
CA LEU A 961 -39.62 15.31 2.03
C LEU A 961 -39.75 16.80 2.40
N HIS A 962 -40.95 17.36 2.23
CA HIS A 962 -41.24 18.75 2.57
C HIS A 962 -41.17 19.03 4.08
N ILE A 963 -41.79 18.18 4.89
CA ILE A 963 -41.84 18.31 6.36
C ILE A 963 -40.46 18.07 6.97
N THR A 964 -39.67 17.19 6.35
CA THR A 964 -38.27 16.95 6.71
C THR A 964 -37.33 17.95 6.03
N LYS A 965 -37.81 19.04 5.41
CA LYS A 965 -37.02 20.13 4.81
C LYS A 965 -36.03 19.73 3.71
N GLN A 966 -36.17 18.54 3.14
CA GLN A 966 -35.26 18.02 2.11
C GLN A 966 -35.43 18.74 0.75
N ASP A 967 -36.50 19.51 0.55
CA ASP A 967 -36.81 20.23 -0.69
C ASP A 967 -36.85 21.78 -0.54
N GLN A 968 -36.78 22.31 0.68
CA GLN A 968 -37.12 23.72 0.97
C GLN A 968 -35.94 24.68 0.88
N TYR A 969 -34.74 24.23 1.28
CA TYR A 969 -33.60 25.11 1.49
C TYR A 969 -32.60 25.13 0.34
N TRP A 970 -32.81 24.40 -0.76
CA TRP A 970 -31.71 24.03 -1.66
C TRP A 970 -31.81 24.60 -3.08
N ARG A 971 -32.49 25.74 -3.26
CA ARG A 971 -32.70 26.41 -4.57
C ARG A 971 -31.97 27.71 -4.72
#